data_AF-A0A1D9P519-F1
#
_entry.id   AF-A0A1D9P519-F1
#
_cell.length_a   1.000
_cell.length_b   1.000
_cell.length_c   1.000
_cell.angle_alpha   90.00
_cell.angle_beta   90.00
_cell.angle_gamma   90.00
#
_symmetry.space_group_name_H-M   'P 1'
#
loop_
_entity.id
_entity.type
_entity.pdbx_description
1 polymer ?
#
loop_
_entity_poly.entity_id
_entity_poly.type
_entity_poly.pdbx_seq_one_letter_code
_entity_poly.pdbx_strand_id
1 'polypeptide(L)'
;MDQKKSKIFLSVIVAMICAFVLVLLGRTMPGAQRSETKLPKLGSEPIYVTLTDGEAITRTYSNPAETLEVSSIEVLLLNIDDKTASDGKDKELAILVQNASGEQVAEVSADILAMTSGEWYKVPASFIMEKGETYSFTFTANGCDPYFLAVNGYEPGISLGFDVITDKSVTYGEAFYFSIPLVILIALLVICYLLCPSVFTWLKAGEGALKFFSPIFMVLLFITLCLKIYQASYVDGVYISADSDGYMREAVNLAAGNGFSYEGIAGYKSHFANWPIIYPAMIALVMVITGMNAYLASKIVAMIVIAATFVVLYVVYKDKAWIYSLAFTNIGFITMCYYTWSEIPFVLFLLLFSICFSRIIKDNAPAKRDYIFLALTGIMAFLTRYFGIYLWFMVGPYWIYILVKMLREKDESQKKAFKGKLIGIFASGCSFVIVAFSYLLMNKKLNGYPTGVSRGTWWDDYVNLTDDLFKSLVTEVFNVFLVDVPEVISSLSVKISALFVFLVIGLITYCVVTAKKKDTLNLVLIINAAIYYVIFIVVRYRSSMDTFYFRFFAPATVLLVMGLVGIFIHNGLDKRRLRIFGALSIGIVIISLVGLSGKAQKWSSEQTAYDIITGTWDHQYAEIPYKSVIIWNSMDYRSTWYRPDVYSGELFGDDTWDSLSARYSASTNICIKKEDAKVLIDSGDYDESILGRFKEAIASSGDEDNT
;
A
#
# COMPACT_ATOMS: atom_id res chain seq x y z
N MET A 1 5.21 -44.85 -37.43
CA MET A 1 6.55 -44.27 -37.17
C MET A 1 6.66 -42.84 -37.70
N ASP A 2 5.97 -42.51 -38.79
CA ASP A 2 6.02 -41.19 -39.44
C ASP A 2 5.41 -40.03 -38.65
N GLN A 3 4.35 -40.25 -37.87
CA GLN A 3 3.78 -39.18 -37.01
C GLN A 3 4.74 -38.71 -35.91
N LYS A 4 5.55 -39.61 -35.33
CA LYS A 4 6.50 -39.26 -34.27
C LYS A 4 7.71 -38.51 -34.84
N LYS A 5 8.19 -38.94 -36.01
CA LYS A 5 9.22 -38.23 -36.78
C LYS A 5 8.74 -36.86 -37.24
N SER A 6 7.49 -36.74 -37.71
CA SER A 6 6.86 -35.47 -38.10
C SER A 6 6.71 -34.48 -36.93
N LYS A 7 6.31 -34.95 -35.74
CA LYS A 7 6.22 -34.09 -34.54
C LYS A 7 7.57 -33.60 -34.04
N ILE A 8 8.58 -34.47 -34.04
CA ILE A 8 9.96 -34.09 -33.69
C ILE A 8 10.48 -33.07 -34.70
N PHE A 9 10.28 -33.33 -35.99
CA PHE A 9 10.66 -32.40 -37.05
C PHE A 9 9.97 -31.03 -36.92
N LEU A 10 8.67 -31.01 -36.63
CA LEU A 10 7.93 -29.76 -36.40
C LEU A 10 8.39 -29.02 -35.13
N SER A 11 8.78 -29.75 -34.09
CA SER A 11 9.31 -29.17 -32.85
C SER A 11 10.70 -28.57 -33.07
N VAL A 12 11.53 -29.20 -33.90
CA VAL A 12 12.81 -28.65 -34.36
C VAL A 12 12.57 -27.40 -35.20
N ILE A 13 11.56 -27.38 -36.06
CA ILE A 13 11.17 -26.17 -36.82
C ILE A 13 10.75 -25.04 -35.86
N VAL A 14 9.91 -25.32 -34.87
CA VAL A 14 9.48 -24.31 -33.88
C VAL A 14 10.67 -23.80 -33.05
N ALA A 15 11.60 -24.68 -32.66
CA ALA A 15 12.82 -24.29 -31.97
C ALA A 15 13.73 -23.44 -32.86
N MET A 16 13.85 -23.76 -34.15
CA MET A 16 14.62 -22.96 -35.12
C MET A 16 13.97 -21.59 -35.36
N ILE A 17 12.64 -21.52 -35.46
CA ILE A 17 11.90 -20.25 -35.57
C ILE A 17 12.08 -19.43 -34.28
N CYS A 18 11.98 -20.06 -33.12
CA CYS A 18 12.23 -19.40 -31.83
C CYS A 18 13.66 -18.86 -31.77
N ALA A 19 14.67 -19.67 -32.11
CA ALA A 19 16.05 -19.25 -32.15
C ALA A 19 16.28 -18.11 -33.16
N PHE A 20 15.65 -18.16 -34.34
CA PHE A 20 15.72 -17.10 -35.33
C PHE A 20 15.09 -15.79 -34.82
N VAL A 21 13.92 -15.87 -34.20
CA VAL A 21 13.25 -14.71 -33.59
C VAL A 21 14.06 -14.18 -32.41
N LEU A 22 14.67 -15.04 -31.59
CA LEU A 22 15.56 -14.62 -30.50
C LEU A 22 16.84 -13.97 -31.02
N VAL A 23 17.39 -14.44 -32.15
CA VAL A 23 18.53 -13.78 -32.83
C VAL A 23 18.11 -12.41 -33.35
N LEU A 24 16.90 -12.27 -33.92
CA LEU A 24 16.37 -10.98 -34.35
C LEU A 24 16.11 -10.04 -33.17
N LEU A 25 15.53 -10.55 -32.08
CA LEU A 25 15.32 -9.79 -30.85
C LEU A 25 16.65 -9.43 -30.20
N GLY A 26 17.70 -10.23 -30.33
CA GLY A 26 19.06 -9.94 -29.89
C GLY A 26 19.82 -8.96 -30.78
N ARG A 27 19.26 -8.55 -31.94
CA ARG A 27 19.88 -7.50 -32.76
C ARG A 27 19.69 -6.14 -32.11
N THR A 28 20.71 -5.33 -32.24
CA THR A 28 20.76 -3.93 -31.81
C THR A 28 19.79 -3.11 -32.66
N MET A 29 18.91 -2.37 -32.01
CA MET A 29 17.98 -1.46 -32.66
C MET A 29 18.73 -0.21 -33.14
N PRO A 30 18.70 0.13 -34.44
CA PRO A 30 19.41 1.29 -34.96
C PRO A 30 18.90 2.59 -34.31
N GLY A 31 19.82 3.39 -33.79
CA GLY A 31 19.50 4.69 -33.18
C GLY A 31 18.89 4.63 -31.78
N ALA A 32 18.77 3.44 -31.16
CA ALA A 32 18.32 3.30 -29.78
C ALA A 32 19.52 2.96 -28.88
N GLN A 33 19.88 3.89 -28.00
CA GLN A 33 20.90 3.70 -26.98
C GLN A 33 20.24 3.50 -25.62
N ARG A 34 20.89 2.69 -24.79
CA ARG A 34 20.39 2.38 -23.46
C ARG A 34 20.73 3.53 -22.53
N SER A 35 19.73 4.10 -21.86
CA SER A 35 19.95 4.97 -20.73
C SER A 35 20.14 4.14 -19.45
N GLU A 36 21.04 4.58 -18.60
CA GLU A 36 21.21 4.08 -17.25
C GLU A 36 21.05 5.25 -16.28
N THR A 37 20.12 5.10 -15.34
CA THR A 37 19.93 6.09 -14.27
C THR A 37 21.00 5.85 -13.21
N LYS A 38 21.94 6.79 -13.11
CA LYS A 38 22.93 6.85 -12.04
C LYS A 38 22.41 7.78 -10.95
N LEU A 39 21.75 7.19 -9.96
CA LEU A 39 21.33 7.92 -8.77
C LEU A 39 22.47 7.97 -7.75
N PRO A 40 22.63 9.08 -7.03
CA PRO A 40 23.57 9.14 -5.94
C PRO A 40 23.08 8.22 -4.83
N LYS A 41 24.03 7.61 -4.10
CA LYS A 41 23.67 6.91 -2.87
C LYS A 41 23.15 7.94 -1.89
N LEU A 42 21.87 7.89 -1.59
CA LEU A 42 21.29 8.75 -0.57
C LEU A 42 21.98 8.46 0.76
N GLY A 43 22.24 9.53 1.50
CA GLY A 43 22.89 9.42 2.78
C GLY A 43 22.09 8.59 3.77
N SER A 44 22.77 8.05 4.77
CA SER A 44 22.13 7.46 5.95
C SER A 44 21.36 8.50 6.77
N GLU A 45 21.35 9.78 6.42
CA GLU A 45 20.54 10.82 7.06
C GLU A 45 19.82 11.66 5.99
N PRO A 46 18.51 11.90 6.12
CA PRO A 46 17.80 12.82 5.26
C PRO A 46 18.15 14.25 5.69
N ILE A 47 19.16 14.82 5.04
CA ILE A 47 19.47 16.23 5.16
C ILE A 47 18.59 16.96 4.14
N TYR A 48 17.83 17.96 4.59
CA TYR A 48 16.97 18.75 3.73
C TYR A 48 17.74 19.96 3.22
N VAL A 49 17.62 20.24 1.93
CA VAL A 49 18.11 21.49 1.33
C VAL A 49 16.89 22.29 0.91
N THR A 50 16.64 23.38 1.64
CA THR A 50 15.65 24.38 1.26
C THR A 50 16.28 25.30 0.22
N LEU A 51 15.67 25.39 -0.96
CA LEU A 51 15.93 26.49 -1.89
C LEU A 51 14.99 27.63 -1.54
N THR A 52 15.52 28.80 -1.19
CA THR A 52 14.71 30.01 -1.00
C THR A 52 14.44 30.68 -2.35
N ASP A 53 13.24 31.23 -2.54
CA ASP A 53 12.81 31.91 -3.77
C ASP A 53 13.85 32.93 -4.25
N GLY A 54 14.38 32.73 -5.46
CA GLY A 54 15.39 33.57 -6.09
C GLY A 54 16.83 33.36 -5.60
N GLU A 55 17.07 32.55 -4.58
CA GLU A 55 18.42 32.22 -4.10
C GLU A 55 19.00 31.02 -4.84
N ALA A 56 20.26 31.14 -5.24
CA ALA A 56 20.96 30.13 -6.02
C ALA A 56 21.82 29.24 -5.12
N ILE A 57 21.63 27.92 -5.18
CA ILE A 57 22.50 26.93 -4.53
C ILE A 57 23.36 26.28 -5.59
N THR A 58 24.69 26.34 -5.44
CA THR A 58 25.64 25.72 -6.38
C THR A 58 26.27 24.49 -5.78
N ARG A 59 26.31 23.40 -6.54
CA ARG A 59 26.94 22.13 -6.18
C ARG A 59 27.97 21.72 -7.22
N THR A 60 29.13 21.27 -6.77
CA THR A 60 30.12 20.67 -7.67
C THR A 60 29.96 19.16 -7.76
N TYR A 61 30.23 18.61 -8.94
CA TYR A 61 30.25 17.17 -9.19
C TYR A 61 31.49 16.83 -10.02
N SER A 62 32.37 16.01 -9.43
CA SER A 62 33.52 15.46 -10.12
C SER A 62 33.22 14.03 -10.54
N ASN A 63 33.39 13.72 -11.83
CA ASN A 63 33.09 12.39 -12.37
C ASN A 63 34.35 11.50 -12.39
N PRO A 64 34.49 10.49 -11.52
CA PRO A 64 35.78 9.81 -11.32
C PRO A 64 36.01 8.61 -12.26
N ALA A 65 35.00 8.11 -12.98
CA ALA A 65 35.04 6.77 -13.56
C ALA A 65 35.21 6.74 -15.10
N GLU A 66 34.39 7.50 -15.84
CA GLU A 66 34.25 7.43 -17.31
C GLU A 66 33.56 8.68 -17.88
N THR A 67 33.74 9.03 -19.15
CA THR A 67 33.00 10.13 -19.80
C THR A 67 31.51 9.76 -19.89
N LEU A 68 30.60 10.64 -19.49
CA LEU A 68 29.15 10.40 -19.43
C LEU A 68 28.42 11.31 -20.43
N GLU A 69 27.58 10.74 -21.28
CA GLU A 69 26.63 11.49 -22.10
C GLU A 69 25.32 11.62 -21.32
N VAL A 70 25.07 12.79 -20.73
CA VAL A 70 23.90 13.04 -19.88
C VAL A 70 22.70 13.43 -20.75
N SER A 71 21.56 12.78 -20.49
CA SER A 71 20.28 13.01 -21.18
C SER A 71 19.18 13.59 -20.27
N SER A 72 19.32 13.44 -18.96
CA SER A 72 18.51 14.12 -17.96
C SER A 72 19.27 14.27 -16.64
N ILE A 73 18.90 15.30 -15.88
CA ILE A 73 19.32 15.53 -14.50
C ILE A 73 18.17 15.08 -13.59
N GLU A 74 18.46 14.26 -12.59
CA GLU A 74 17.45 13.82 -11.63
C GLU A 74 17.61 14.55 -10.29
N VAL A 75 16.49 15.05 -9.76
CA VAL A 75 16.39 15.74 -8.46
C VAL A 75 15.28 15.10 -7.62
N LEU A 76 15.41 15.10 -6.30
CA LEU A 76 14.45 14.46 -5.39
C LEU A 76 13.75 15.51 -4.52
N LEU A 77 12.53 15.88 -4.91
CA LEU A 77 11.69 16.80 -4.17
C LEU A 77 11.00 16.06 -3.00
N LEU A 78 11.00 16.66 -1.82
CA LEU A 78 10.37 16.10 -0.62
C LEU A 78 9.12 16.87 -0.23
N ASN A 79 9.13 18.19 -0.34
CA ASN A 79 7.96 18.99 -0.07
C ASN A 79 8.07 20.38 -0.72
N ILE A 80 6.97 21.12 -0.72
CA ILE A 80 6.90 22.54 -1.06
C ILE A 80 6.23 23.24 0.13
N ASP A 81 6.74 24.38 0.60
CA ASP A 81 6.15 25.07 1.76
C ASP A 81 4.67 25.45 1.52
N ASP A 82 3.80 25.14 2.48
CA ASP A 82 2.35 25.39 2.47
C ASP A 82 2.00 26.87 2.16
N LYS A 83 2.88 27.82 2.51
CA LYS A 83 2.65 29.25 2.24
C LYS A 83 2.69 29.60 0.76
N THR A 84 3.36 28.80 -0.06
CA THR A 84 3.60 29.09 -1.47
C THR A 84 2.62 28.38 -2.41
N ALA A 85 1.84 27.40 -1.95
CA ALA A 85 0.93 26.60 -2.79
C ALA A 85 -0.25 27.38 -3.44
N SER A 86 -0.48 28.64 -3.06
CA SER A 86 -1.76 29.34 -3.29
C SER A 86 -1.71 30.57 -4.21
N ASP A 87 -0.56 30.96 -4.77
CA ASP A 87 -0.37 32.30 -5.35
C ASP A 87 -0.42 32.38 -6.89
N GLY A 88 -0.59 31.25 -7.60
CA GLY A 88 -0.86 31.22 -9.04
C GLY A 88 0.28 31.74 -9.94
N LYS A 89 1.50 31.86 -9.42
CA LYS A 89 2.71 32.13 -10.21
C LYS A 89 3.26 30.83 -10.79
N ASP A 90 3.92 30.93 -11.95
CA ASP A 90 4.69 29.81 -12.52
C ASP A 90 5.83 29.47 -11.56
N LYS A 91 5.90 28.20 -11.13
CA LYS A 91 6.89 27.72 -10.16
C LYS A 91 7.93 26.88 -10.87
N GLU A 92 9.14 27.38 -10.92
CA GLU A 92 10.16 26.82 -11.79
C GLU A 92 11.45 26.55 -11.02
N LEU A 93 12.04 25.38 -11.25
CA LEU A 93 13.41 25.07 -10.87
C LEU A 93 14.28 25.30 -12.09
N ALA A 94 15.12 26.33 -12.06
CA ALA A 94 16.16 26.56 -13.05
C ALA A 94 17.46 25.86 -12.61
N ILE A 95 18.11 25.17 -13.55
CA ILE A 95 19.37 24.46 -13.34
C ILE A 95 20.37 24.92 -14.41
N LEU A 96 21.44 25.59 -13.97
CA LEU A 96 22.57 25.99 -14.80
C LEU A 96 23.74 25.04 -14.55
N VAL A 97 24.33 24.51 -15.62
CA VAL A 97 25.49 23.61 -15.56
C VAL A 97 26.68 24.28 -16.23
N GLN A 98 27.82 24.34 -15.54
CA GLN A 98 29.07 24.89 -16.05
C GLN A 98 30.22 23.89 -15.88
N ASN A 99 31.19 23.93 -16.79
CA ASN A 99 32.42 23.14 -16.68
C ASN A 99 33.46 23.81 -15.75
N ALA A 100 34.60 23.16 -15.52
CA ALA A 100 35.67 23.67 -14.66
C ALA A 100 36.26 25.03 -15.09
N SER A 101 36.05 25.44 -16.36
CA SER A 101 36.49 26.74 -16.89
C SER A 101 35.44 27.86 -16.71
N GLY A 102 34.26 27.52 -16.16
CA GLY A 102 33.14 28.43 -16.00
C GLY A 102 32.28 28.61 -17.26
N GLU A 103 32.55 27.84 -18.32
CA GLU A 103 31.73 27.83 -19.53
C GLU A 103 30.43 27.07 -19.27
N GLN A 104 29.31 27.67 -19.68
CA GLN A 104 27.98 27.08 -19.58
C GLN A 104 27.82 25.93 -20.58
N VAL A 105 27.53 24.74 -20.06
CA VAL A 105 27.35 23.51 -20.86
C VAL A 105 25.88 23.09 -20.99
N ALA A 106 25.03 23.48 -20.05
CA ALA A 106 23.57 23.32 -20.14
C ALA A 106 22.85 24.34 -19.26
N GLU A 107 21.65 24.74 -19.67
CA GLU A 107 20.71 25.51 -18.86
C GLU A 107 19.32 24.97 -19.14
N VAL A 108 18.67 24.50 -18.09
CA VAL A 108 17.39 23.78 -18.18
C VAL A 108 16.47 24.24 -17.06
N SER A 109 15.18 24.06 -17.27
CA SER A 109 14.19 24.40 -16.27
C SER A 109 13.06 23.38 -16.19
N ALA A 110 12.45 23.27 -15.01
CA ALA A 110 11.39 22.32 -14.73
C ALA A 110 10.29 22.93 -13.86
N ASP A 111 9.04 22.59 -14.14
CA ASP A 111 7.90 22.94 -13.28
C ASP A 111 7.96 22.13 -11.97
N ILE A 112 8.02 22.83 -10.85
CA ILE A 112 8.11 22.23 -9.51
C ILE A 112 6.77 21.56 -9.13
N LEU A 113 5.63 22.04 -9.63
CA LEU A 113 4.32 21.45 -9.34
C LEU A 113 4.10 20.11 -10.05
N ALA A 114 4.86 19.82 -11.09
CA ALA A 114 4.86 18.53 -11.77
C ALA A 114 5.68 17.47 -10.99
N MET A 115 6.46 17.86 -9.99
CA MET A 115 7.29 16.96 -9.20
C MET A 115 6.49 16.29 -8.09
N THR A 116 6.60 14.96 -7.97
CA THR A 116 5.94 14.21 -6.90
C THR A 116 6.86 14.11 -5.69
N SER A 117 6.34 14.48 -4.52
CA SER A 117 7.06 14.37 -3.24
C SER A 117 7.50 12.94 -2.97
N GLY A 118 8.79 12.77 -2.65
CA GLY A 118 9.41 11.48 -2.33
C GLY A 118 9.81 10.66 -3.56
N GLU A 119 9.67 11.19 -4.77
CA GLU A 119 10.06 10.54 -6.02
C GLU A 119 11.12 11.35 -6.78
N TRP A 120 12.03 10.65 -7.45
CA TRP A 120 13.03 11.30 -8.30
C TRP A 120 12.35 11.87 -9.54
N TYR A 121 12.57 13.16 -9.78
CA TYR A 121 12.04 13.87 -10.93
C TYR A 121 13.12 14.09 -11.97
N LYS A 122 12.80 13.76 -13.23
CA LYS A 122 13.69 13.88 -14.38
C LYS A 122 13.54 15.25 -15.03
N VAL A 123 14.61 16.04 -15.00
CA VAL A 123 14.75 17.31 -15.74
C VAL A 123 15.52 17.03 -17.03
N PRO A 124 14.90 17.11 -18.21
CA PRO A 124 15.58 16.83 -19.49
C PRO A 124 16.77 17.77 -19.70
N ALA A 125 17.96 17.23 -19.95
CA ALA A 125 19.18 18.00 -20.13
C ALA A 125 20.20 17.22 -20.98
N SER A 126 20.82 17.85 -21.97
CA SER A 126 21.74 17.17 -22.90
C SER A 126 23.13 17.80 -22.87
N PHE A 127 24.10 17.10 -22.30
CA PHE A 127 25.51 17.54 -22.26
C PHE A 127 26.47 16.37 -22.00
N ILE A 128 27.76 16.58 -22.26
CA ILE A 128 28.80 15.57 -22.05
C ILE A 128 29.61 15.95 -20.81
N MET A 129 29.78 15.01 -19.89
CA MET A 129 30.65 15.13 -18.72
C MET A 129 31.94 14.35 -18.91
N GLU A 130 33.04 15.04 -19.13
CA GLU A 130 34.34 14.41 -19.37
C GLU A 130 34.91 13.72 -18.12
N LYS A 131 35.63 12.63 -18.34
CA LYS A 131 36.23 11.84 -17.26
C LYS A 131 37.24 12.68 -16.47
N GLY A 132 37.04 12.74 -15.15
CA GLY A 132 37.94 13.44 -14.23
C GLY A 132 37.75 14.95 -14.19
N GLU A 133 36.84 15.51 -14.98
CA GLU A 133 36.47 16.91 -14.90
C GLU A 133 35.41 17.16 -13.81
N THR A 134 35.41 18.39 -13.30
CA THR A 134 34.47 18.88 -12.31
C THR A 134 33.50 19.84 -12.97
N TYR A 135 32.22 19.65 -12.72
CA TYR A 135 31.13 20.50 -13.21
C TYR A 135 30.43 21.16 -12.03
N SER A 136 29.96 22.39 -12.19
CA SER A 136 29.13 23.08 -11.21
C SER A 136 27.68 23.12 -11.69
N PHE A 137 26.76 22.80 -10.78
CA PHE A 137 25.32 22.79 -10.98
C PHE A 137 24.70 23.84 -10.05
N THR A 138 24.16 24.90 -10.63
CA THR A 138 23.51 25.99 -9.89
C THR A 138 22.00 25.84 -10.04
N PHE A 139 21.32 25.72 -8.90
CA PHE A 139 19.88 25.55 -8.80
C PHE A 139 19.25 26.82 -8.27
N THR A 140 18.20 27.30 -8.91
CA THR A 140 17.41 28.45 -8.46
C THR A 140 15.93 28.09 -8.53
N ALA A 141 15.22 28.19 -7.41
CA ALA A 141 13.77 28.09 -7.39
C ALA A 141 13.15 29.48 -7.59
N ASN A 142 12.14 29.58 -8.45
CA ASN A 142 11.39 30.81 -8.67
C ASN A 142 9.92 30.58 -8.27
N GLY A 143 9.38 31.47 -7.43
CA GLY A 143 7.98 31.45 -7.01
C GLY A 143 7.63 30.42 -5.93
N CYS A 144 8.60 29.73 -5.34
CA CYS A 144 8.38 28.86 -4.17
C CYS A 144 9.67 28.53 -3.41
N ASP A 145 9.49 27.98 -2.21
CA ASP A 145 10.57 27.46 -1.35
C ASP A 145 10.52 25.92 -1.28
N PRO A 146 11.08 25.19 -2.26
CA PRO A 146 11.03 23.73 -2.29
C PRO A 146 12.09 23.09 -1.38
N TYR A 147 11.73 21.93 -0.82
CA TYR A 147 12.60 21.10 0.01
C TYR A 147 13.11 19.91 -0.80
N PHE A 148 14.41 19.86 -1.06
CA PHE A 148 15.06 18.72 -1.73
C PHE A 148 15.84 17.86 -0.74
N LEU A 149 16.04 16.59 -1.08
CA LEU A 149 16.94 15.72 -0.30
C LEU A 149 18.40 16.05 -0.60
N ALA A 150 19.29 15.97 0.39
CA ALA A 150 20.74 16.03 0.23
C ALA A 150 21.36 14.63 0.19
N VAL A 151 22.60 14.56 -0.29
CA VAL A 151 23.39 13.32 -0.37
C VAL A 151 24.51 13.38 0.68
N ASN A 152 24.60 12.39 1.57
CA ASN A 152 25.63 12.37 2.61
C ASN A 152 26.97 11.87 2.03
N GLY A 153 28.07 12.56 2.36
CA GLY A 153 29.43 12.27 1.85
C GLY A 153 29.99 13.21 0.78
N TYR A 154 29.30 14.30 0.44
CA TYR A 154 29.75 15.38 -0.47
C TYR A 154 29.36 16.76 0.12
N GLU A 155 29.88 17.88 -0.44
CA GLU A 155 29.48 19.24 -0.03
C GLU A 155 27.95 19.41 0.04
N PRO A 156 27.42 20.21 1.00
CA PRO A 156 25.97 20.39 1.17
C PRO A 156 25.32 20.92 -0.10
N GLY A 157 24.31 20.20 -0.62
CA GLY A 157 23.59 20.57 -1.84
C GLY A 157 22.54 19.55 -2.27
N ILE A 158 21.70 19.95 -3.23
CA ILE A 158 20.57 19.16 -3.74
C ILE A 158 21.04 17.82 -4.30
N SER A 159 20.32 16.74 -4.01
CA SER A 159 20.61 15.40 -4.52
C SER A 159 20.54 15.37 -6.04
N LEU A 160 21.62 14.89 -6.67
CA LEU A 160 21.84 14.93 -8.11
C LEU A 160 22.05 13.53 -8.66
N GLY A 161 21.10 13.06 -9.46
CA GLY A 161 21.23 11.87 -10.30
C GLY A 161 21.32 12.24 -11.78
N PHE A 162 21.68 11.26 -12.61
CA PHE A 162 21.84 11.46 -14.05
C PHE A 162 21.27 10.27 -14.82
N ASP A 163 20.46 10.53 -15.85
CA ASP A 163 20.25 9.52 -16.89
C ASP A 163 21.37 9.64 -17.92
N VAL A 164 22.22 8.63 -17.97
CA VAL A 164 23.37 8.60 -18.87
C VAL A 164 23.06 7.69 -20.06
N ILE A 165 23.27 8.20 -21.26
CA ILE A 165 23.28 7.42 -22.49
C ILE A 165 24.55 6.57 -22.48
N THR A 166 24.37 5.25 -22.50
CA THR A 166 25.47 4.30 -22.54
C THR A 166 25.76 3.90 -23.98
N ASP A 167 27.02 3.51 -24.26
CA ASP A 167 27.43 2.93 -25.55
C ASP A 167 26.72 1.61 -25.88
N LYS A 168 25.94 1.05 -24.95
CA LYS A 168 25.18 -0.17 -25.15
C LYS A 168 23.92 0.15 -25.93
N SER A 169 23.89 -0.29 -27.18
CA SER A 169 22.67 -0.28 -28.00
C SER A 169 21.56 -1.12 -27.37
N VAL A 170 20.32 -0.63 -27.41
CA VAL A 170 19.14 -1.39 -27.00
C VAL A 170 18.86 -2.46 -28.04
N THR A 171 18.65 -3.70 -27.61
CA THR A 171 18.23 -4.78 -28.51
C THR A 171 16.73 -4.71 -28.79
N TYR A 172 16.26 -5.21 -29.93
CA TYR A 172 14.82 -5.29 -30.22
C TYR A 172 14.04 -6.04 -29.13
N GLY A 173 14.68 -6.99 -28.45
CA GLY A 173 14.13 -7.75 -27.34
C GLY A 173 13.92 -6.95 -26.06
N GLU A 174 14.75 -5.94 -25.82
CA GLU A 174 14.61 -4.99 -24.72
C GLU A 174 13.60 -3.89 -25.05
N ALA A 175 13.57 -3.42 -26.31
CA ALA A 175 12.61 -2.42 -26.78
C ALA A 175 11.15 -2.93 -26.74
N PHE A 176 10.93 -4.18 -27.13
CA PHE A 176 9.63 -4.84 -26.96
C PHE A 176 9.61 -5.58 -25.62
N TYR A 177 9.26 -4.87 -24.55
CA TYR A 177 9.17 -5.42 -23.19
C TYR A 177 8.43 -6.78 -23.18
N PHE A 178 9.03 -7.78 -22.52
CA PHE A 178 8.55 -9.18 -22.48
C PHE A 178 8.61 -10.00 -23.79
N SER A 179 9.10 -9.46 -24.92
CA SER A 179 9.14 -10.19 -26.20
C SER A 179 10.00 -11.45 -26.16
N ILE A 180 11.21 -11.39 -25.57
CA ILE A 180 12.10 -12.55 -25.38
C ILE A 180 11.41 -13.64 -24.54
N PRO A 181 10.95 -13.38 -23.30
CA PRO A 181 10.29 -14.40 -22.49
C PRO A 181 8.97 -14.88 -23.12
N LEU A 182 8.23 -14.03 -23.83
CA LEU A 182 7.00 -14.42 -24.53
C LEU A 182 7.29 -15.35 -25.72
N VAL A 183 8.32 -15.07 -26.52
CA VAL A 183 8.74 -15.93 -27.64
C VAL A 183 9.23 -17.28 -27.15
N ILE A 184 10.02 -17.29 -26.06
CA ILE A 184 10.46 -18.53 -25.40
C ILE A 184 9.26 -19.30 -24.87
N LEU A 185 8.32 -18.62 -24.20
CA LEU A 185 7.12 -19.24 -23.64
C LEU A 185 6.25 -19.86 -24.73
N ILE A 186 5.95 -19.11 -25.80
CA ILE A 186 5.13 -19.60 -26.92
C ILE A 186 5.83 -20.79 -27.58
N ALA A 187 7.14 -20.70 -27.82
CA ALA A 187 7.90 -21.80 -28.41
C ALA A 187 7.91 -23.04 -27.50
N LEU A 188 8.13 -22.88 -26.20
CA LEU A 188 8.07 -23.97 -25.23
C LEU A 188 6.67 -24.57 -25.14
N LEU A 189 5.61 -23.76 -25.13
CA LEU A 189 4.23 -24.25 -25.12
C LEU A 189 3.91 -25.05 -26.39
N VAL A 190 4.35 -24.57 -27.56
CA VAL A 190 4.14 -25.24 -28.83
C VAL A 190 4.99 -26.51 -28.94
N ILE A 191 6.27 -26.49 -28.55
CA ILE A 191 7.16 -27.65 -28.53
C ILE A 191 6.64 -28.70 -27.55
N CYS A 192 6.25 -28.30 -26.34
CA CYS A 192 5.62 -29.18 -25.36
C CYS A 192 4.31 -29.76 -25.89
N TYR A 193 3.49 -28.99 -26.61
CA TYR A 193 2.26 -29.47 -27.24
C TYR A 193 2.54 -30.50 -28.35
N LEU A 194 3.59 -30.29 -29.15
CA LEU A 194 3.95 -31.16 -30.26
C LEU A 194 4.64 -32.46 -29.82
N LEU A 195 5.60 -32.39 -28.89
CA LEU A 195 6.37 -33.54 -28.40
C LEU A 195 5.61 -34.35 -27.35
N CYS A 196 4.96 -33.64 -26.43
CA CYS A 196 4.22 -34.21 -25.33
C CYS A 196 2.79 -33.63 -25.30
N PRO A 197 1.97 -33.86 -26.34
CA PRO A 197 0.56 -33.47 -26.30
C PRO A 197 -0.15 -34.06 -25.08
N SER A 198 0.40 -35.13 -24.49
CA SER A 198 -0.04 -35.73 -23.22
C SER A 198 0.06 -34.79 -22.00
N VAL A 199 1.06 -33.91 -21.93
CA VAL A 199 1.14 -32.83 -20.92
C VAL A 199 -0.06 -31.89 -21.06
N PHE A 200 -0.46 -31.60 -22.30
CA PHE A 200 -1.70 -30.89 -22.59
C PHE A 200 -2.95 -31.79 -22.56
N THR A 201 -2.82 -33.13 -22.54
CA THR A 201 -3.93 -34.02 -22.17
C THR A 201 -4.22 -34.00 -20.68
N TRP A 202 -3.46 -33.28 -19.85
CA TRP A 202 -3.95 -32.84 -18.54
C TRP A 202 -5.10 -31.83 -18.65
N LEU A 203 -5.24 -31.09 -19.78
CA LEU A 203 -6.49 -30.39 -20.12
C LEU A 203 -7.62 -31.35 -20.53
N LYS A 204 -7.28 -32.60 -20.88
CA LYS A 204 -8.21 -33.75 -20.98
C LYS A 204 -8.21 -34.59 -19.69
N ALA A 205 -7.61 -34.13 -18.60
CA ALA A 205 -7.52 -34.93 -17.39
C ALA A 205 -8.92 -35.34 -16.92
N GLY A 206 -9.01 -36.60 -16.48
CA GLY A 206 -10.15 -37.07 -15.70
C GLY A 206 -10.35 -36.17 -14.48
N GLU A 207 -11.56 -36.17 -13.95
CA GLU A 207 -11.98 -35.31 -12.84
C GLU A 207 -11.03 -35.32 -11.63
N GLY A 208 -10.23 -36.39 -11.45
CA GLY A 208 -9.24 -36.52 -10.40
C GLY A 208 -8.09 -35.50 -10.44
N ALA A 209 -7.57 -35.11 -11.61
CA ALA A 209 -6.40 -34.22 -11.66
C ALA A 209 -6.78 -32.74 -11.47
N LEU A 210 -8.04 -32.38 -11.77
CA LEU A 210 -8.64 -31.08 -11.45
C LEU A 210 -8.79 -30.86 -9.94
N LYS A 211 -8.94 -31.93 -9.15
CA LYS A 211 -9.00 -31.82 -7.68
C LYS A 211 -7.71 -31.29 -7.07
N PHE A 212 -6.57 -31.56 -7.70
CA PHE A 212 -5.25 -31.10 -7.23
C PHE A 212 -4.83 -29.76 -7.84
N PHE A 213 -5.36 -29.40 -9.01
CA PHE A 213 -5.05 -28.12 -9.65
C PHE A 213 -5.36 -26.92 -8.73
N SER A 214 -6.56 -26.89 -8.14
CA SER A 214 -6.99 -25.76 -7.31
C SER A 214 -6.08 -25.53 -6.08
N PRO A 215 -5.79 -26.56 -5.25
CA PRO A 215 -4.80 -26.43 -4.18
C PRO A 215 -3.40 -26.01 -4.66
N ILE A 216 -2.87 -26.65 -5.71
CA ILE A 216 -1.52 -26.35 -6.21
C ILE A 216 -1.44 -24.89 -6.68
N PHE A 217 -2.42 -24.45 -7.47
CA PHE A 217 -2.49 -23.07 -7.94
C PHE A 217 -2.51 -22.08 -6.78
N MET A 218 -3.36 -22.33 -5.78
CA MET A 218 -3.48 -21.44 -4.63
C MET A 218 -2.21 -21.40 -3.79
N VAL A 219 -1.50 -22.52 -3.62
CA VAL A 219 -0.21 -22.57 -2.94
C VAL A 219 0.85 -21.78 -3.71
N LEU A 220 0.95 -21.98 -5.04
CA LEU A 220 1.88 -21.23 -5.87
C LEU A 220 1.60 -19.73 -5.81
N LEU A 221 0.33 -19.35 -5.98
CA LEU A 221 -0.11 -17.95 -5.89
C LEU A 221 0.20 -17.36 -4.51
N PHE A 222 -0.05 -18.11 -3.43
CA PHE A 222 0.27 -17.70 -2.07
C PHE A 222 1.77 -17.43 -1.90
N ILE A 223 2.63 -18.33 -2.39
CA ILE A 223 4.09 -18.14 -2.36
C ILE A 223 4.48 -16.89 -3.16
N THR A 224 3.91 -16.69 -4.35
CA THR A 224 4.15 -15.48 -5.16
C THR A 224 3.79 -14.21 -4.40
N LEU A 225 2.62 -14.18 -3.77
CA LEU A 225 2.17 -13.02 -2.99
C LEU A 225 3.06 -12.77 -1.77
N CYS A 226 3.46 -13.82 -1.04
CA CYS A 226 4.37 -13.67 0.10
C CYS A 226 5.73 -13.12 -0.32
N LEU A 227 6.32 -13.68 -1.38
CA LEU A 227 7.59 -13.19 -1.92
C LEU A 227 7.47 -11.76 -2.43
N LYS A 228 6.35 -11.40 -3.06
CA LYS A 228 6.12 -10.03 -3.55
C LYS A 228 5.94 -9.04 -2.40
N ILE A 229 5.22 -9.41 -1.34
CA ILE A 229 5.08 -8.59 -0.12
C ILE A 229 6.46 -8.36 0.49
N TYR A 230 7.24 -9.42 0.68
CA TYR A 230 8.58 -9.31 1.24
C TYR A 230 9.50 -8.45 0.36
N GLN A 231 9.53 -8.70 -0.94
CA GLN A 231 10.33 -7.91 -1.89
C GLN A 231 9.94 -6.43 -1.81
N ALA A 232 8.66 -6.10 -2.01
CA ALA A 232 8.24 -4.71 -2.07
C ALA A 232 8.45 -4.00 -0.73
N SER A 233 8.00 -4.60 0.37
CA SER A 233 7.96 -3.94 1.67
C SER A 233 9.23 -4.03 2.50
N TYR A 234 10.19 -4.86 2.13
CA TYR A 234 11.41 -5.04 2.93
C TYR A 234 12.66 -4.76 2.10
N VAL A 235 12.70 -5.25 0.85
CA VAL A 235 13.87 -5.13 -0.02
C VAL A 235 13.86 -3.84 -0.82
N ASP A 236 12.80 -3.60 -1.58
CA ASP A 236 12.73 -2.51 -2.56
C ASP A 236 12.34 -1.17 -1.92
N GLY A 237 11.64 -1.16 -0.78
CA GLY A 237 11.22 0.07 -0.10
C GLY A 237 10.66 -0.17 1.30
N VAL A 238 10.31 0.93 2.00
CA VAL A 238 9.68 0.91 3.33
C VAL A 238 8.31 1.58 3.27
N TYR A 239 7.28 0.74 3.29
CA TYR A 239 5.87 1.13 3.17
C TYR A 239 5.25 1.36 4.55
N ILE A 240 5.53 2.52 5.15
CA ILE A 240 4.97 2.96 6.44
C ILE A 240 4.24 4.28 6.23
N SER A 241 2.92 4.26 6.43
CA SER A 241 2.07 5.46 6.53
C SER A 241 1.83 5.84 7.99
N ALA A 242 1.19 6.98 8.24
CA ALA A 242 0.74 7.36 9.60
C ALA A 242 -0.11 6.26 10.28
N ASP A 243 -1.10 5.69 9.57
CA ASP A 243 -1.86 4.54 10.08
C ASP A 243 -0.96 3.34 10.41
N SER A 244 0.07 3.09 9.57
CA SER A 244 0.97 1.95 9.75
C SER A 244 1.78 2.10 11.03
N ASP A 245 2.39 3.26 11.22
CA ASP A 245 3.11 3.62 12.44
C ASP A 245 2.20 3.47 13.66
N GLY A 246 0.97 3.99 13.59
CA GLY A 246 0.04 3.91 14.70
C GLY A 246 -0.34 2.48 15.10
N TYR A 247 -0.60 1.59 14.13
CA TYR A 247 -0.85 0.17 14.42
C TYR A 247 0.36 -0.55 14.99
N MET A 248 1.56 -0.26 14.48
CA MET A 248 2.80 -0.88 14.95
C MET A 248 3.16 -0.40 16.35
N ARG A 249 3.06 0.90 16.62
CA ARG A 249 3.35 1.50 17.92
C ARG A 249 2.45 0.91 19.01
N GLU A 250 1.15 0.78 18.72
CA GLU A 250 0.23 0.09 19.64
C GLU A 250 0.59 -1.39 19.82
N ALA A 251 0.99 -2.09 18.75
CA ALA A 251 1.41 -3.48 18.85
C ALA A 251 2.65 -3.67 19.75
N VAL A 252 3.62 -2.76 19.68
CA VAL A 252 4.79 -2.78 20.57
C VAL A 252 4.36 -2.55 22.03
N ASN A 253 3.47 -1.59 22.28
CA ASN A 253 2.94 -1.33 23.62
C ASN A 253 2.15 -2.51 24.20
N LEU A 254 1.31 -3.15 23.38
CA LEU A 254 0.57 -4.36 23.74
C LEU A 254 1.51 -5.51 24.09
N ALA A 255 2.53 -5.75 23.26
CA ALA A 255 3.53 -6.79 23.50
C ALA A 255 4.34 -6.54 24.78
N ALA A 256 4.57 -5.26 25.13
CA ALA A 256 5.22 -4.84 26.37
C ALA A 256 4.30 -4.86 27.61
N GLY A 257 3.00 -5.17 27.46
CA GLY A 257 2.06 -5.26 28.57
C GLY A 257 1.43 -3.95 29.03
N ASN A 258 1.52 -2.87 28.23
CA ASN A 258 0.97 -1.56 28.58
C ASN A 258 -0.54 -1.40 28.30
N GLY A 259 -1.21 -2.46 27.85
CA GLY A 259 -2.63 -2.41 27.49
C GLY A 259 -2.88 -1.51 26.28
N PHE A 260 -4.06 -0.87 26.22
CA PHE A 260 -4.49 -0.06 25.06
C PHE A 260 -3.89 1.34 25.14
N SER A 261 -2.57 1.44 25.08
CA SER A 261 -1.85 2.68 25.35
C SER A 261 -0.82 3.00 24.27
N TYR A 262 -1.10 4.08 23.53
CA TYR A 262 -0.29 4.50 22.39
C TYR A 262 1.15 4.86 22.79
N GLU A 263 1.33 5.39 24.00
CA GLU A 263 2.61 5.92 24.52
C GLU A 263 2.96 5.32 25.90
N GLY A 264 2.45 4.13 26.19
CA GLY A 264 2.65 3.47 27.47
C GLY A 264 4.13 3.23 27.80
N ILE A 265 4.95 2.87 26.80
CA ILE A 265 6.41 2.69 26.96
C ILE A 265 7.10 4.00 27.33
N ALA A 266 6.72 5.11 26.69
CA ALA A 266 7.20 6.46 27.04
C ALA A 266 6.70 6.93 28.42
N GLY A 267 5.74 6.22 29.03
CA GLY A 267 5.21 6.50 30.37
C GLY A 267 3.99 7.43 30.38
N TYR A 268 3.50 7.82 29.22
CA TYR A 268 2.34 8.70 29.10
C TYR A 268 1.04 7.90 29.15
N LYS A 269 0.00 8.52 29.73
CA LYS A 269 -1.34 7.93 29.81
C LYS A 269 -2.16 8.34 28.60
N SER A 270 -1.86 7.73 27.45
CA SER A 270 -2.71 7.82 26.25
C SER A 270 -3.51 6.53 26.08
N HIS A 271 -4.70 6.63 25.46
CA HIS A 271 -5.57 5.48 25.18
C HIS A 271 -5.74 5.30 23.67
N PHE A 272 -5.42 4.10 23.16
CA PHE A 272 -5.52 3.81 21.74
C PHE A 272 -6.98 3.65 21.30
N ALA A 273 -7.51 4.67 20.63
CA ALA A 273 -8.89 4.67 20.14
C ALA A 273 -9.06 5.16 18.69
N ASN A 274 -8.01 5.67 18.03
CA ASN A 274 -8.07 6.13 16.64
C ASN A 274 -8.48 5.01 15.68
N TRP A 275 -7.96 3.81 15.93
CA TRP A 275 -8.37 2.58 15.27
C TRP A 275 -8.74 1.52 16.32
N PRO A 276 -9.51 0.49 15.96
CA PRO A 276 -9.82 -0.57 16.90
C PRO A 276 -8.74 -1.67 16.95
N ILE A 277 -8.76 -2.44 18.03
CA ILE A 277 -7.57 -3.13 18.55
C ILE A 277 -7.17 -4.44 17.83
N ILE A 278 -8.06 -5.06 17.03
CA ILE A 278 -7.78 -6.42 16.50
C ILE A 278 -6.48 -6.46 15.71
N TYR A 279 -6.24 -5.48 14.85
CA TYR A 279 -5.07 -5.50 13.98
C TYR A 279 -3.75 -5.32 14.76
N PRO A 280 -3.60 -4.32 15.65
CA PRO A 280 -2.47 -4.26 16.59
C PRO A 280 -2.28 -5.55 17.40
N ALA A 281 -3.37 -6.14 17.93
CA ALA A 281 -3.30 -7.37 18.70
C ALA A 281 -2.79 -8.56 17.88
N MET A 282 -3.14 -8.66 16.60
CA MET A 282 -2.60 -9.67 15.69
C MET A 282 -1.11 -9.47 15.45
N ILE A 283 -0.66 -8.22 15.27
CA ILE A 283 0.77 -7.89 15.10
C ILE A 283 1.54 -8.25 16.38
N ALA A 284 1.06 -7.80 17.54
CA ALA A 284 1.67 -8.09 18.84
C ALA A 284 1.76 -9.60 19.10
N LEU A 285 0.73 -10.37 18.76
CA LEU A 285 0.76 -11.83 18.87
C LEU A 285 1.87 -12.45 18.03
N VAL A 286 2.05 -12.00 16.78
CA VAL A 286 3.14 -12.47 15.93
C VAL A 286 4.50 -12.05 16.49
N MET A 287 4.65 -10.82 16.99
CA MET A 287 5.87 -10.36 17.65
C MET A 287 6.24 -11.25 18.83
N VAL A 288 5.29 -11.55 19.73
CA VAL A 288 5.50 -12.40 20.90
C VAL A 288 5.87 -13.84 20.51
N ILE A 289 5.25 -14.40 19.47
CA ILE A 289 5.53 -15.77 19.02
C ILE A 289 6.89 -15.87 18.30
N THR A 290 7.25 -14.87 17.49
CA THR A 290 8.40 -14.95 16.58
C THR A 290 9.65 -14.23 17.08
N GLY A 291 9.51 -13.31 18.04
CA GLY A 291 10.58 -12.40 18.48
C GLY A 291 10.92 -11.31 17.46
N MET A 292 10.15 -11.18 16.37
CA MET A 292 10.40 -10.18 15.32
C MET A 292 9.88 -8.81 15.71
N ASN A 293 10.45 -7.76 15.11
CA ASN A 293 9.97 -6.39 15.28
C ASN A 293 8.56 -6.20 14.68
N ALA A 294 7.90 -5.10 15.06
CA ALA A 294 6.52 -4.83 14.65
C ALA A 294 6.34 -4.72 13.12
N TYR A 295 7.32 -4.20 12.40
CA TYR A 295 7.25 -4.06 10.94
C TYR A 295 7.22 -5.41 10.23
N LEU A 296 8.18 -6.30 10.53
CA LEU A 296 8.20 -7.63 9.92
C LEU A 296 7.00 -8.47 10.40
N ALA A 297 6.64 -8.38 11.67
CA ALA A 297 5.47 -9.06 12.22
C ALA A 297 4.18 -8.66 11.49
N SER A 298 4.01 -7.38 11.12
CA SER A 298 2.82 -6.94 10.38
C SER A 298 2.73 -7.52 8.97
N LYS A 299 3.86 -7.71 8.28
CA LYS A 299 3.89 -8.37 6.96
C LYS A 299 3.55 -9.84 7.08
N ILE A 300 4.04 -10.50 8.13
CA ILE A 300 3.69 -11.89 8.43
C ILE A 300 2.20 -12.02 8.74
N VAL A 301 1.60 -11.06 9.47
CA VAL A 301 0.14 -11.02 9.67
C VAL A 301 -0.59 -10.95 8.33
N ALA A 302 -0.17 -10.10 7.40
CA ALA A 302 -0.78 -10.03 6.06
C ALA A 302 -0.70 -11.39 5.34
N MET A 303 0.47 -12.05 5.37
CA MET A 303 0.65 -13.38 4.78
C MET A 303 -0.26 -14.43 5.45
N ILE A 304 -0.36 -14.44 6.78
CA ILE A 304 -1.25 -15.35 7.52
C ILE A 304 -2.72 -15.12 7.14
N VAL A 305 -3.16 -13.87 7.02
CA VAL A 305 -4.52 -13.54 6.62
C VAL A 305 -4.83 -13.98 5.19
N ILE A 306 -3.90 -13.81 4.25
CA ILE A 306 -4.06 -14.32 2.88
C ILE A 306 -4.16 -15.85 2.89
N ALA A 307 -3.29 -16.54 3.64
CA ALA A 307 -3.34 -18.00 3.79
C ALA A 307 -4.68 -18.46 4.36
N ALA A 308 -5.14 -17.83 5.44
CA ALA A 308 -6.43 -18.13 6.07
C ALA A 308 -7.58 -17.90 5.08
N THR A 309 -7.53 -16.82 4.30
CA THR A 309 -8.51 -16.53 3.27
C THR A 309 -8.52 -17.61 2.18
N PHE A 310 -7.36 -18.05 1.71
CA PHE A 310 -7.23 -19.12 0.74
C PHE A 310 -7.77 -20.46 1.28
N VAL A 311 -7.53 -20.77 2.55
CA VAL A 311 -8.14 -21.93 3.20
C VAL A 311 -9.67 -21.81 3.20
N VAL A 312 -10.22 -20.65 3.55
CA VAL A 312 -11.67 -20.39 3.50
C VAL A 312 -12.21 -20.59 2.08
N LEU A 313 -11.56 -20.02 1.07
CA LEU A 313 -11.94 -20.18 -0.33
C LEU A 313 -11.94 -21.66 -0.74
N TYR A 314 -10.92 -22.43 -0.35
CA TYR A 314 -10.87 -23.87 -0.64
C TYR A 314 -11.98 -24.64 0.06
N VAL A 315 -12.29 -24.32 1.32
CA VAL A 315 -13.38 -24.95 2.06
C VAL A 315 -14.74 -24.67 1.40
N VAL A 316 -14.96 -23.46 0.87
CA VAL A 316 -16.23 -23.03 0.28
C VAL A 316 -16.38 -23.47 -1.18
N TYR A 317 -15.35 -23.26 -2.00
CA TYR A 317 -15.43 -23.41 -3.47
C TYR A 317 -14.67 -24.63 -4.02
N LYS A 318 -13.86 -25.32 -3.21
CA LYS A 318 -13.17 -26.58 -3.55
C LYS A 318 -12.36 -26.50 -4.85
N ASP A 319 -12.75 -27.25 -5.87
CA ASP A 319 -12.10 -27.33 -7.20
C ASP A 319 -12.16 -26.00 -7.96
N LYS A 320 -13.05 -25.09 -7.56
CA LYS A 320 -13.17 -23.76 -8.15
C LYS A 320 -12.44 -22.69 -7.36
N ALA A 321 -11.90 -22.97 -6.17
CA ALA A 321 -11.33 -21.93 -5.30
C ALA A 321 -10.22 -21.09 -5.96
N TRP A 322 -9.42 -21.69 -6.83
CA TRP A 322 -8.35 -21.01 -7.58
C TRP A 322 -8.80 -19.76 -8.36
N ILE A 323 -10.00 -19.76 -8.95
CA ILE A 323 -10.47 -18.61 -9.73
C ILE A 323 -10.95 -17.48 -8.82
N TYR A 324 -11.47 -17.82 -7.64
CA TYR A 324 -11.84 -16.83 -6.63
C TYR A 324 -10.59 -16.23 -5.97
N SER A 325 -9.50 -17.00 -5.84
CA SER A 325 -8.24 -16.48 -5.30
C SER A 325 -7.59 -15.43 -6.20
N LEU A 326 -7.94 -15.37 -7.50
CA LEU A 326 -7.49 -14.29 -8.39
C LEU A 326 -8.03 -12.91 -7.98
N ALA A 327 -9.10 -12.82 -7.19
CA ALA A 327 -9.54 -11.53 -6.65
C ALA A 327 -8.47 -10.86 -5.77
N PHE A 328 -7.53 -11.64 -5.23
CA PHE A 328 -6.42 -11.19 -4.39
C PHE A 328 -5.18 -10.81 -5.20
N THR A 329 -5.24 -10.87 -6.52
CA THR A 329 -4.21 -10.28 -7.40
C THR A 329 -4.54 -8.85 -7.82
N ASN A 330 -5.60 -8.24 -7.27
CA ASN A 330 -5.90 -6.83 -7.50
C ASN A 330 -4.72 -5.95 -7.00
N ILE A 331 -4.23 -5.00 -7.80
CA ILE A 331 -3.09 -4.13 -7.45
C ILE A 331 -3.35 -3.41 -6.13
N GLY A 332 -4.53 -2.82 -5.98
CA GLY A 332 -4.95 -2.17 -4.75
C GLY A 332 -4.84 -3.10 -3.55
N PHE A 333 -5.31 -4.34 -3.65
CA PHE A 333 -5.17 -5.33 -2.57
C PHE A 333 -3.71 -5.68 -2.27
N ILE A 334 -2.90 -5.90 -3.30
CA ILE A 334 -1.48 -6.22 -3.12
C ILE A 334 -0.75 -5.03 -2.46
N THR A 335 -1.02 -3.79 -2.90
CA THR A 335 -0.43 -2.58 -2.31
C THR A 335 -0.83 -2.41 -0.85
N MET A 336 -2.08 -2.72 -0.49
CA MET A 336 -2.48 -2.74 0.93
C MET A 336 -1.63 -3.72 1.75
N CYS A 337 -1.19 -4.83 1.16
CA CYS A 337 -0.31 -5.80 1.82
C CYS A 337 1.14 -5.33 1.98
N TYR A 338 1.57 -4.31 1.21
CA TYR A 338 2.88 -3.69 1.40
C TYR A 338 2.88 -2.75 2.61
N TYR A 339 1.80 -2.00 2.81
CA TYR A 339 1.60 -1.18 4.01
C TYR A 339 1.16 -2.02 5.22
N THR A 340 1.16 -1.42 6.41
CA THR A 340 0.60 -2.04 7.63
C THR A 340 -0.82 -1.54 7.82
N TRP A 341 -1.75 -2.02 6.98
CA TRP A 341 -3.14 -1.54 6.94
C TRP A 341 -4.15 -2.62 7.37
N SER A 342 -5.16 -2.21 8.14
CA SER A 342 -6.15 -3.12 8.74
C SER A 342 -7.20 -3.64 7.74
N GLU A 343 -7.24 -3.09 6.53
CA GLU A 343 -8.09 -3.52 5.43
C GLU A 343 -7.88 -5.00 5.10
N ILE A 344 -6.67 -5.55 5.27
CA ILE A 344 -6.34 -6.94 4.95
C ILE A 344 -7.14 -7.93 5.82
N PRO A 345 -7.03 -7.94 7.18
CA PRO A 345 -7.90 -8.77 8.02
C PRO A 345 -9.38 -8.40 7.89
N PHE A 346 -9.68 -7.13 7.59
CA PHE A 346 -11.07 -6.71 7.37
C PHE A 346 -11.71 -7.48 6.21
N VAL A 347 -11.06 -7.61 5.05
CA VAL A 347 -11.56 -8.42 3.91
C VAL A 347 -11.92 -9.85 4.33
N LEU A 348 -11.06 -10.50 5.11
CA LEU A 348 -11.32 -11.85 5.63
C LEU A 348 -12.60 -11.90 6.46
N PHE A 349 -12.78 -10.96 7.39
CA PHE A 349 -13.99 -10.92 8.23
C PHE A 349 -15.25 -10.57 7.44
N LEU A 350 -15.17 -9.70 6.42
CA LEU A 350 -16.29 -9.42 5.52
C LEU A 350 -16.69 -10.67 4.71
N LEU A 351 -15.70 -11.45 4.24
CA LEU A 351 -15.95 -12.71 3.53
C LEU A 351 -16.61 -13.74 4.45
N LEU A 352 -16.07 -13.95 5.65
CA LEU A 352 -16.62 -14.90 6.63
C LEU A 352 -18.04 -14.50 7.04
N PHE A 353 -18.30 -13.21 7.24
CA PHE A 353 -19.64 -12.69 7.51
C PHE A 353 -20.59 -13.00 6.36
N SER A 354 -20.17 -12.73 5.12
CA SER A 354 -20.95 -13.01 3.91
C SER A 354 -21.29 -14.48 3.75
N ILE A 355 -20.34 -15.38 4.05
CA ILE A 355 -20.55 -16.83 4.04
C ILE A 355 -21.62 -17.23 5.07
N CYS A 356 -21.49 -16.78 6.33
CA CYS A 356 -22.44 -17.11 7.39
C CYS A 356 -23.83 -16.57 7.06
N PHE A 357 -23.91 -15.31 6.61
CA PHE A 357 -25.17 -14.69 6.26
C PHE A 357 -25.85 -15.38 5.07
N SER A 358 -25.08 -15.79 4.05
CA SER A 358 -25.62 -16.53 2.91
C SER A 358 -26.26 -17.87 3.31
N ARG A 359 -25.68 -18.59 4.28
CA ARG A 359 -26.25 -19.84 4.83
C ARG A 359 -27.56 -19.58 5.57
N ILE A 360 -27.61 -18.52 6.38
CA ILE A 360 -28.83 -18.09 7.08
C ILE A 360 -29.95 -17.72 6.09
N ILE A 361 -29.61 -17.11 4.96
CA ILE A 361 -30.57 -16.80 3.90
C ILE A 361 -31.06 -18.10 3.23
N LYS A 362 -30.13 -18.95 2.79
CA LYS A 362 -30.40 -20.14 1.99
C LYS A 362 -31.15 -21.24 2.74
N ASP A 363 -30.78 -21.50 3.98
CA ASP A 363 -31.28 -22.67 4.71
C ASP A 363 -32.58 -22.33 5.45
N ASN A 364 -33.62 -23.17 5.35
CA ASN A 364 -34.89 -22.91 6.04
C ASN A 364 -34.75 -22.97 7.57
N ALA A 365 -33.89 -23.84 8.08
CA ALA A 365 -33.55 -23.96 9.49
C ALA A 365 -32.02 -23.87 9.68
N PRO A 366 -31.44 -22.66 9.69
CA PRO A 366 -30.00 -22.47 9.85
C PRO A 366 -29.51 -23.01 11.18
N ALA A 367 -28.26 -23.49 11.22
CA ALA A 367 -27.69 -24.03 12.44
C ALA A 367 -27.36 -22.90 13.43
N LYS A 368 -27.44 -23.19 14.74
CA LYS A 368 -27.09 -22.22 15.80
C LYS A 368 -25.69 -21.61 15.62
N ARG A 369 -24.75 -22.42 15.12
CA ARG A 369 -23.37 -21.98 14.83
C ARG A 369 -23.31 -20.83 13.82
N ASP A 370 -24.22 -20.78 12.84
CA ASP A 370 -24.16 -19.76 11.79
C ASP A 370 -24.52 -18.38 12.35
N TYR A 371 -25.44 -18.32 13.33
CA TYR A 371 -25.75 -17.10 14.07
C TYR A 371 -24.59 -16.67 14.98
N ILE A 372 -23.96 -17.62 15.69
CA ILE A 372 -22.79 -17.33 16.53
C ILE A 372 -21.65 -16.78 15.66
N PHE A 373 -21.35 -17.43 14.54
CA PHE A 373 -20.33 -16.95 13.62
C PHE A 373 -20.70 -15.63 12.94
N LEU A 374 -21.99 -15.37 12.65
CA LEU A 374 -22.43 -14.06 12.16
C LEU A 374 -22.13 -12.95 13.17
N ALA A 375 -22.40 -13.18 14.46
CA ALA A 375 -22.09 -12.23 15.51
C ALA A 375 -20.57 -12.03 15.66
N LEU A 376 -19.81 -13.13 15.76
CA LEU A 376 -18.36 -13.08 15.93
C LEU A 376 -17.67 -12.39 14.75
N THR A 377 -18.01 -12.75 13.52
CA THR A 377 -17.40 -12.13 12.32
C THR A 377 -17.78 -10.66 12.20
N GLY A 378 -19.00 -10.27 12.57
CA GLY A 378 -19.41 -8.86 12.64
C GLY A 378 -18.63 -8.07 13.72
N ILE A 379 -18.42 -8.66 14.90
CA ILE A 379 -17.60 -8.08 15.97
C ILE A 379 -16.16 -7.93 15.52
N MET A 380 -15.56 -8.97 14.92
CA MET A 380 -14.19 -8.93 14.44
C MET A 380 -14.00 -7.89 13.32
N ALA A 381 -14.97 -7.77 12.40
CA ALA A 381 -14.97 -6.73 11.39
C ALA A 381 -14.97 -5.32 12.03
N PHE A 382 -15.85 -5.08 13.01
CA PHE A 382 -15.92 -3.81 13.74
C PHE A 382 -14.65 -3.51 14.57
N LEU A 383 -14.10 -4.51 15.24
CA LEU A 383 -12.89 -4.35 16.05
C LEU A 383 -11.60 -4.33 15.21
N THR A 384 -11.71 -4.59 13.90
CA THR A 384 -10.63 -4.33 12.92
C THR A 384 -10.77 -2.92 12.36
N ARG A 385 -12.00 -2.50 12.04
CA ARG A 385 -12.32 -1.13 11.63
C ARG A 385 -13.72 -0.76 12.13
N TYR A 386 -13.88 0.40 12.77
CA TYR A 386 -15.19 0.86 13.26
C TYR A 386 -16.27 0.87 12.17
N PHE A 387 -15.84 1.10 10.91
CA PHE A 387 -16.70 1.04 9.75
C PHE A 387 -17.45 -0.29 9.62
N GLY A 388 -16.93 -1.41 10.13
CA GLY A 388 -17.57 -2.73 10.14
C GLY A 388 -18.99 -2.78 10.74
N ILE A 389 -19.42 -1.74 11.47
CA ILE A 389 -20.81 -1.54 11.86
C ILE A 389 -21.78 -1.54 10.65
N TYR A 390 -21.31 -1.17 9.46
CA TYR A 390 -22.11 -1.11 8.23
C TYR A 390 -22.75 -2.47 7.88
N LEU A 391 -22.14 -3.59 8.27
CA LEU A 391 -22.63 -4.94 7.99
C LEU A 391 -24.06 -5.16 8.50
N TRP A 392 -24.46 -4.50 9.57
CA TRP A 392 -25.80 -4.61 10.14
C TRP A 392 -26.86 -3.83 9.36
N PHE A 393 -26.46 -2.86 8.52
CA PHE A 393 -27.35 -2.23 7.54
C PHE A 393 -27.73 -3.17 6.40
N MET A 394 -26.96 -4.24 6.17
CA MET A 394 -27.37 -5.33 5.26
C MET A 394 -28.32 -6.31 5.95
N VAL A 395 -28.05 -6.65 7.22
CA VAL A 395 -28.84 -7.64 7.97
C VAL A 395 -30.21 -7.09 8.39
N GLY A 396 -30.29 -5.81 8.77
CA GLY A 396 -31.52 -5.16 9.24
C GLY A 396 -32.69 -5.24 8.25
N PRO A 397 -32.53 -4.81 6.98
CA PRO A 397 -33.58 -4.93 5.97
C PRO A 397 -34.02 -6.37 5.72
N TYR A 398 -33.07 -7.33 5.74
CA TYR A 398 -33.41 -8.75 5.61
C TYR A 398 -34.21 -9.27 6.82
N TRP A 399 -33.88 -8.81 8.04
CA TRP A 399 -34.66 -9.14 9.24
C TRP A 399 -36.10 -8.63 9.10
N ILE A 400 -36.30 -7.39 8.67
CA ILE A 400 -37.63 -6.81 8.41
C ILE A 400 -38.38 -7.61 7.34
N TYR A 401 -37.69 -7.99 6.26
CA TYR A 401 -38.26 -8.81 5.20
C TYR A 401 -38.78 -10.16 5.72
N ILE A 402 -38.00 -10.86 6.56
CA ILE A 402 -38.41 -12.12 7.17
C ILE A 402 -39.57 -11.91 8.16
N LEU A 403 -39.59 -10.79 8.91
CA LEU A 403 -40.71 -10.45 9.78
C LEU A 403 -42.00 -10.29 8.98
N VAL A 404 -41.97 -9.53 7.88
CA VAL A 404 -43.14 -9.36 7.00
C VAL A 404 -43.58 -10.69 6.40
N LYS A 405 -42.65 -11.55 5.99
CA LYS A 405 -42.96 -12.91 5.52
C LYS A 405 -43.64 -13.75 6.60
N MET A 406 -43.09 -13.76 7.81
CA MET A 406 -43.66 -14.49 8.94
C MET A 406 -45.10 -14.04 9.25
N LEU A 407 -45.37 -12.74 9.19
CA LEU A 407 -46.71 -12.18 9.45
C LEU A 407 -47.73 -12.55 8.38
N ARG A 408 -47.28 -12.78 7.13
CA ARG A 408 -48.14 -13.18 6.01
C ARG A 408 -48.27 -14.69 5.85
N GLU A 409 -47.37 -15.45 6.47
CA GLU A 409 -47.31 -16.90 6.34
C GLU A 409 -48.45 -17.57 7.12
N LYS A 410 -49.16 -18.48 6.44
CA LYS A 410 -50.29 -19.22 7.03
C LYS A 410 -49.86 -20.59 7.55
N ASP A 411 -48.78 -21.14 7.01
CA ASP A 411 -48.22 -22.42 7.46
C ASP A 411 -47.46 -22.23 8.80
N GLU A 412 -47.95 -22.87 9.87
CA GLU A 412 -47.36 -22.77 11.21
C GLU A 412 -45.93 -23.35 11.30
N SER A 413 -45.58 -24.35 10.48
CA SER A 413 -44.22 -24.89 10.41
C SER A 413 -43.25 -23.89 9.80
N GLN A 414 -43.63 -23.26 8.68
CA GLN A 414 -42.82 -22.21 8.05
C GLN A 414 -42.72 -20.96 8.93
N LYS A 415 -43.82 -20.57 9.57
CA LYS A 415 -43.85 -19.46 10.54
C LYS A 415 -42.92 -19.71 11.72
N LYS A 416 -42.87 -20.94 12.25
CA LYS A 416 -41.91 -21.33 13.30
C LYS A 416 -40.46 -21.23 12.79
N ALA A 417 -40.19 -21.64 11.56
CA ALA A 417 -38.87 -21.50 10.94
C ALA A 417 -38.45 -20.02 10.81
N PHE A 418 -39.34 -19.16 10.29
CA PHE A 418 -39.09 -17.71 10.23
C PHE A 418 -38.88 -17.08 11.60
N LYS A 419 -39.70 -17.44 12.60
CA LYS A 419 -39.52 -17.00 13.99
C LYS A 419 -38.14 -17.40 14.52
N GLY A 420 -37.70 -18.64 14.27
CA GLY A 420 -36.36 -19.11 14.62
C GLY A 420 -35.26 -18.26 13.99
N LYS A 421 -35.39 -17.94 12.69
CA LYS A 421 -34.45 -17.04 12.00
C LYS A 421 -34.41 -15.65 12.60
N LEU A 422 -35.57 -15.05 12.88
CA LEU A 422 -35.67 -13.71 13.48
C LEU A 422 -34.99 -13.66 14.84
N ILE A 423 -35.23 -14.66 15.70
CA ILE A 423 -34.61 -14.76 17.01
C ILE A 423 -33.09 -14.93 16.88
N GLY A 424 -32.62 -15.82 15.99
CA GLY A 424 -31.19 -16.05 15.79
C GLY A 424 -30.44 -14.80 15.30
N ILE A 425 -31.01 -14.09 14.31
CA ILE A 425 -30.43 -12.84 13.81
C ILE A 425 -30.49 -11.75 14.88
N PHE A 426 -31.61 -11.62 15.60
CA PHE A 426 -31.75 -10.63 16.68
C PHE A 426 -30.72 -10.87 17.79
N ALA A 427 -30.56 -12.11 18.25
CA ALA A 427 -29.56 -12.47 19.25
C ALA A 427 -28.12 -12.16 18.77
N SER A 428 -27.84 -12.41 17.49
CA SER A 428 -26.55 -12.07 16.88
C SER A 428 -26.30 -10.55 16.89
N GLY A 429 -27.32 -9.78 16.50
CA GLY A 429 -27.27 -8.31 16.50
C GLY A 429 -27.14 -7.72 17.90
N CYS A 430 -27.88 -8.23 18.89
CA CYS A 430 -27.74 -7.81 20.29
C CYS A 430 -26.33 -8.08 20.82
N SER A 431 -25.77 -9.26 20.52
CA SER A 431 -24.40 -9.61 20.94
C SER A 431 -23.39 -8.63 20.36
N PHE A 432 -23.51 -8.32 19.07
CA PHE A 432 -22.68 -7.31 18.42
C PHE A 432 -22.84 -5.92 19.06
N VAL A 433 -24.08 -5.45 19.23
CA VAL A 433 -24.36 -4.12 19.78
C VAL A 433 -23.79 -3.97 21.18
N ILE A 434 -23.93 -4.99 22.04
CA ILE A 434 -23.35 -4.98 23.39
C ILE A 434 -21.84 -4.76 23.31
N VAL A 435 -21.12 -5.57 22.52
CA VAL A 435 -19.66 -5.46 22.41
C VAL A 435 -19.23 -4.13 21.80
N ALA A 436 -19.84 -3.73 20.67
CA ALA A 436 -19.49 -2.50 19.98
C ALA A 436 -19.76 -1.27 20.85
N PHE A 437 -20.92 -1.21 21.52
CA PHE A 437 -21.28 -0.11 22.40
C PHE A 437 -20.40 -0.06 23.65
N SER A 438 -20.13 -1.20 24.30
CA SER A 438 -19.19 -1.27 25.43
C SER A 438 -17.78 -0.80 25.04
N TYR A 439 -17.29 -1.18 23.85
CA TYR A 439 -15.99 -0.75 23.34
C TYR A 439 -15.94 0.77 23.10
N LEU A 440 -16.95 1.34 22.44
CA LEU A 440 -17.04 2.77 22.19
C LEU A 440 -17.21 3.58 23.48
N LEU A 441 -17.95 3.05 24.47
CA LEU A 441 -18.07 3.68 25.78
C LEU A 441 -16.74 3.68 26.55
N MET A 442 -15.99 2.58 26.48
CA MET A 442 -14.65 2.50 27.06
C MET A 442 -13.73 3.55 26.42
N ASN A 443 -13.70 3.62 25.09
CA ASN A 443 -12.94 4.65 24.38
C ASN A 443 -13.34 6.07 24.79
N LYS A 444 -14.64 6.36 24.85
CA LYS A 444 -15.14 7.67 25.27
C LYS A 444 -14.73 8.01 26.69
N LYS A 445 -14.73 7.04 27.61
CA LYS A 445 -14.33 7.24 29.00
C LYS A 445 -12.83 7.53 29.15
N LEU A 446 -11.99 6.83 28.37
CA LEU A 446 -10.53 6.89 28.53
C LEU A 446 -9.88 7.97 27.65
N ASN A 447 -10.47 8.29 26.50
CA ASN A 447 -9.91 9.21 25.51
C ASN A 447 -10.82 10.43 25.23
N GLY A 448 -11.96 10.57 25.91
CA GLY A 448 -12.93 11.64 25.67
C GLY A 448 -13.82 11.47 24.43
N TYR A 449 -13.34 10.73 23.42
CA TYR A 449 -14.07 10.46 22.17
C TYR A 449 -14.28 8.96 21.94
N PRO A 450 -15.45 8.53 21.39
CA PRO A 450 -15.72 7.13 21.12
C PRO A 450 -14.80 6.50 20.05
N THR A 451 -14.25 7.31 19.14
CA THR A 451 -13.42 6.85 18.01
C THR A 451 -12.08 7.58 17.95
N GLY A 452 -11.48 7.90 19.10
CA GLY A 452 -10.16 8.53 19.16
C GLY A 452 -10.14 10.06 18.95
N VAL A 453 -10.94 10.52 18.00
CA VAL A 453 -10.98 11.93 17.59
C VAL A 453 -12.41 12.45 17.43
N SER A 454 -12.56 13.77 17.45
CA SER A 454 -13.80 14.45 17.08
C SER A 454 -14.07 14.26 15.58
N ARG A 455 -15.03 13.40 15.24
CA ARG A 455 -15.53 13.20 13.87
C ARG A 455 -16.71 14.15 13.61
N GLY A 456 -16.41 15.46 13.58
CA GLY A 456 -17.39 16.52 13.29
C GLY A 456 -17.65 16.70 11.79
N THR A 457 -18.61 17.55 11.44
CA THR A 457 -18.81 18.02 10.06
C THR A 457 -17.63 18.87 9.63
N TRP A 458 -16.85 18.39 8.67
CA TRP A 458 -15.67 19.05 8.13
C TRP A 458 -16.04 19.94 6.93
N TRP A 459 -15.25 20.99 6.70
CA TRP A 459 -15.41 21.95 5.59
C TRP A 459 -14.70 21.47 4.31
N ASP A 460 -14.92 20.22 3.90
CA ASP A 460 -14.32 19.74 2.65
C ASP A 460 -14.89 20.49 1.44
N ASP A 461 -14.03 20.73 0.45
CA ASP A 461 -14.48 21.08 -0.89
C ASP A 461 -15.16 19.86 -1.52
N TYR A 462 -16.49 19.89 -1.55
CA TYR A 462 -17.30 18.82 -2.13
C TYR A 462 -17.01 18.58 -3.61
N VAL A 463 -16.48 19.57 -4.34
CA VAL A 463 -16.09 19.39 -5.75
C VAL A 463 -14.85 18.50 -5.81
N ASN A 464 -13.79 18.84 -5.10
CA ASN A 464 -12.55 18.06 -5.05
C ASN A 464 -12.81 16.66 -4.48
N LEU A 465 -13.60 16.56 -3.40
CA LEU A 465 -13.98 15.28 -2.82
C LEU A 465 -14.76 14.40 -3.82
N THR A 466 -15.61 15.01 -4.66
CA THR A 466 -16.34 14.26 -5.71
C THR A 466 -15.42 13.88 -6.87
N ASP A 467 -14.44 14.70 -7.21
CA ASP A 467 -13.40 14.34 -8.19
C ASP A 467 -12.61 13.12 -7.72
N ASP A 468 -12.11 13.17 -6.48
CA ASP A 468 -11.36 12.08 -5.84
C ASP A 468 -12.17 10.78 -5.78
N LEU A 469 -13.48 10.87 -5.54
CA LEU A 469 -14.40 9.72 -5.58
C LEU A 469 -14.34 9.03 -6.95
N PHE A 470 -14.60 9.78 -8.03
CA PHE A 470 -14.68 9.18 -9.35
C PHE A 470 -13.32 8.73 -9.86
N LYS A 471 -12.25 9.51 -9.62
CA LYS A 471 -10.88 9.10 -9.93
C LYS A 471 -10.49 7.82 -9.19
N SER A 472 -10.77 7.72 -7.89
CA SER A 472 -10.50 6.51 -7.12
C SER A 472 -11.29 5.30 -7.59
N LEU A 473 -12.56 5.47 -7.99
CA LEU A 473 -13.36 4.39 -8.54
C LEU A 473 -12.85 3.93 -9.92
N VAL A 474 -12.38 4.85 -10.76
CA VAL A 474 -11.69 4.51 -12.02
C VAL A 474 -10.43 3.71 -11.71
N THR A 475 -9.57 4.20 -10.81
CA THR A 475 -8.35 3.51 -10.38
C THR A 475 -8.64 2.09 -9.91
N GLU A 476 -9.71 1.90 -9.12
CA GLU A 476 -10.09 0.56 -8.67
C GLU A 476 -10.53 -0.37 -9.80
N VAL A 477 -11.20 0.14 -10.84
CA VAL A 477 -11.53 -0.67 -12.02
C VAL A 477 -10.26 -1.17 -12.70
N PHE A 478 -9.24 -0.32 -12.85
CA PHE A 478 -7.95 -0.68 -13.44
C PHE A 478 -7.14 -1.63 -12.55
N ASN A 479 -7.14 -1.40 -11.24
CA ASN A 479 -6.49 -2.25 -10.24
C ASN A 479 -6.98 -3.71 -10.29
N VAL A 480 -8.27 -3.94 -10.58
CA VAL A 480 -8.83 -5.29 -10.76
C VAL A 480 -8.17 -6.05 -11.91
N PHE A 481 -7.73 -5.35 -12.95
CA PHE A 481 -7.15 -5.94 -14.15
C PHE A 481 -5.62 -5.99 -14.14
N LEU A 482 -4.97 -5.65 -13.02
CA LEU A 482 -3.51 -5.58 -12.94
C LEU A 482 -2.89 -4.56 -13.91
N VAL A 483 -3.58 -3.44 -14.13
CA VAL A 483 -3.13 -2.38 -15.04
C VAL A 483 -3.11 -1.07 -14.27
N ASP A 484 -2.02 -0.33 -14.36
CA ASP A 484 -1.96 1.05 -13.86
C ASP A 484 -2.86 1.96 -14.69
N VAL A 485 -3.45 2.98 -14.07
CA VAL A 485 -4.29 3.93 -14.81
C VAL A 485 -3.41 4.69 -15.80
N PRO A 486 -3.65 4.60 -17.12
CA PRO A 486 -2.91 5.39 -18.08
C PRO A 486 -3.07 6.87 -17.80
N GLU A 487 -2.02 7.67 -18.03
CA GLU A 487 -2.02 9.11 -17.76
C GLU A 487 -3.15 9.87 -18.47
N VAL A 488 -3.50 9.45 -19.69
CA VAL A 488 -4.64 9.98 -20.45
C VAL A 488 -5.97 9.76 -19.73
N ILE A 489 -6.09 8.68 -18.94
CA ILE A 489 -7.29 8.35 -18.17
C ILE A 489 -7.30 9.07 -16.83
N SER A 490 -6.15 9.24 -16.17
CA SER A 490 -6.05 9.99 -14.92
C SER A 490 -6.28 11.49 -15.10
N SER A 491 -6.00 12.04 -16.29
CA SER A 491 -6.26 13.44 -16.64
C SER A 491 -7.68 13.73 -17.15
N LEU A 492 -8.57 12.72 -17.21
CA LEU A 492 -9.94 12.92 -17.65
C LEU A 492 -10.73 13.80 -16.66
N SER A 493 -11.59 14.66 -17.21
CA SER A 493 -12.53 15.45 -16.39
C SER A 493 -13.46 14.56 -15.57
N VAL A 494 -13.87 15.05 -14.40
CA VAL A 494 -14.80 14.38 -13.46
C VAL A 494 -16.05 13.84 -14.18
N LYS A 495 -16.59 14.60 -15.14
CA LYS A 495 -17.81 14.23 -15.89
C LYS A 495 -17.61 12.96 -16.71
N ILE A 496 -16.43 12.81 -17.33
CA ILE A 496 -16.09 11.63 -18.14
C ILE A 496 -15.81 10.44 -17.22
N SER A 497 -15.06 10.65 -16.14
CA SER A 497 -14.79 9.63 -15.12
C SER A 497 -16.09 9.11 -14.49
N ALA A 498 -17.04 10.00 -14.18
CA ALA A 498 -18.36 9.64 -13.71
C ALA A 498 -19.16 8.82 -14.73
N LEU A 499 -19.18 9.25 -16.01
CA LEU A 499 -19.84 8.48 -17.08
C LEU A 499 -19.26 7.07 -17.20
N PHE A 500 -17.92 6.94 -17.19
CA PHE A 500 -17.25 5.65 -17.21
C PHE A 500 -17.66 4.76 -16.03
N VAL A 501 -17.64 5.30 -14.81
CA VAL A 501 -18.07 4.58 -13.60
C VAL A 501 -19.54 4.15 -13.71
N PHE A 502 -20.44 5.02 -14.18
CA PHE A 502 -21.85 4.65 -14.37
C PHE A 502 -22.05 3.58 -15.44
N LEU A 503 -21.27 3.60 -16.53
CA LEU A 503 -21.28 2.53 -17.54
C LEU A 503 -20.82 1.20 -16.96
N VAL A 504 -19.77 1.20 -16.13
CA VAL A 504 -19.30 0.00 -15.41
C VAL A 504 -20.37 -0.53 -14.46
N ILE A 505 -21.00 0.34 -13.66
CA ILE A 505 -22.10 -0.03 -12.76
C ILE A 505 -23.29 -0.59 -13.56
N GLY A 506 -23.63 0.05 -14.68
CA GLY A 506 -24.69 -0.40 -15.58
C GLY A 506 -24.41 -1.78 -16.17
N LEU A 507 -23.18 -2.03 -16.60
CA LEU A 507 -22.73 -3.34 -17.10
C LEU A 507 -22.79 -4.41 -16.01
N ILE A 508 -22.27 -4.12 -14.82
CA ILE A 508 -22.33 -5.01 -13.65
C ILE A 508 -23.80 -5.35 -13.33
N THR A 509 -24.66 -4.33 -13.25
CA THR A 509 -26.08 -4.51 -12.96
C THR A 509 -26.76 -5.35 -14.03
N TYR A 510 -26.49 -5.08 -15.31
CA TYR A 510 -26.98 -5.88 -16.43
C TYR A 510 -26.56 -7.35 -16.31
N CYS A 511 -25.28 -7.63 -16.06
CA CYS A 511 -24.78 -8.99 -15.87
C CYS A 511 -25.46 -9.71 -14.69
N VAL A 512 -25.65 -9.02 -13.56
CA VAL A 512 -26.29 -9.60 -12.36
C VAL A 512 -27.77 -9.86 -12.56
N VAL A 513 -28.49 -8.94 -13.21
CA VAL A 513 -29.93 -9.05 -13.44
C VAL A 513 -30.24 -10.14 -14.45
N THR A 514 -29.49 -10.18 -15.58
CA THR A 514 -29.70 -11.13 -16.68
C THR A 514 -29.15 -12.54 -16.42
N ALA A 515 -28.33 -12.72 -15.37
CA ALA A 515 -27.84 -14.03 -14.97
C ALA A 515 -28.98 -15.02 -14.68
N LYS A 516 -28.99 -16.15 -15.39
CA LYS A 516 -30.01 -17.21 -15.24
C LYS A 516 -29.87 -17.95 -13.91
N LYS A 517 -28.63 -18.23 -13.48
CA LYS A 517 -28.31 -18.90 -12.22
C LYS A 517 -27.69 -17.92 -11.25
N LYS A 518 -28.31 -17.74 -10.09
CA LYS A 518 -27.83 -16.87 -9.02
C LYS A 518 -27.64 -17.71 -7.76
N ASP A 519 -26.39 -17.88 -7.35
CA ASP A 519 -26.10 -18.52 -6.07
C ASP A 519 -26.23 -17.48 -4.94
N THR A 520 -26.79 -17.89 -3.80
CA THR A 520 -27.05 -17.00 -2.67
C THR A 520 -25.78 -16.34 -2.15
N LEU A 521 -24.65 -17.06 -2.07
CA LEU A 521 -23.40 -16.49 -1.60
C LEU A 521 -22.90 -15.40 -2.55
N ASN A 522 -22.94 -15.66 -3.87
CA ASN A 522 -22.51 -14.68 -4.87
C ASN A 522 -23.34 -13.40 -4.78
N LEU A 523 -24.66 -13.51 -4.58
CA LEU A 523 -25.52 -12.34 -4.38
C LEU A 523 -25.21 -11.60 -3.09
N VAL A 524 -24.99 -12.32 -1.99
CA VAL A 524 -24.62 -11.69 -0.71
C VAL A 524 -23.29 -10.94 -0.83
N LEU A 525 -22.29 -11.49 -1.52
CA LEU A 525 -21.01 -10.81 -1.77
C LEU A 525 -21.20 -9.51 -2.56
N ILE A 526 -21.99 -9.54 -3.62
CA ILE A 526 -22.28 -8.36 -4.45
C ILE A 526 -23.06 -7.30 -3.66
N ILE A 527 -24.09 -7.72 -2.92
CA ILE A 527 -24.90 -6.81 -2.10
C ILE A 527 -24.05 -6.21 -0.98
N ASN A 528 -23.20 -7.01 -0.33
CA ASN A 528 -22.30 -6.54 0.71
C ASN A 528 -21.33 -5.47 0.16
N ALA A 529 -20.73 -5.72 -1.00
CA ALA A 529 -19.87 -4.75 -1.67
C ALA A 529 -20.65 -3.47 -2.06
N ALA A 530 -21.84 -3.60 -2.64
CA ALA A 530 -22.65 -2.44 -3.03
C ALA A 530 -23.05 -1.58 -1.83
N ILE A 531 -23.49 -2.20 -0.74
CA ILE A 531 -23.84 -1.52 0.51
C ILE A 531 -22.60 -0.86 1.12
N TYR A 532 -21.45 -1.53 1.09
CA TYR A 532 -20.18 -0.95 1.51
C TYR A 532 -19.90 0.35 0.75
N TYR A 533 -19.91 0.32 -0.59
CA TYR A 533 -19.63 1.51 -1.40
C TYR A 533 -20.57 2.66 -1.04
N VAL A 534 -21.87 2.40 -1.01
CA VAL A 534 -22.88 3.43 -0.72
C VAL A 534 -22.68 4.02 0.68
N ILE A 535 -22.55 3.19 1.71
CA ILE A 535 -22.40 3.67 3.09
C ILE A 535 -21.07 4.39 3.26
N PHE A 536 -19.97 3.89 2.68
CA PHE A 536 -18.67 4.53 2.77
C PHE A 536 -18.71 5.93 2.14
N ILE A 537 -19.27 6.04 0.95
CA ILE A 537 -19.45 7.34 0.25
C ILE A 537 -20.27 8.30 1.12
N VAL A 538 -21.44 7.86 1.62
CA VAL A 538 -22.31 8.70 2.45
C VAL A 538 -21.61 9.15 3.74
N VAL A 539 -20.88 8.25 4.41
CA VAL A 539 -20.14 8.57 5.64
C VAL A 539 -19.02 9.55 5.34
N ARG A 540 -18.27 9.36 4.24
CA ARG A 540 -17.16 10.25 3.89
C ARG A 540 -17.64 11.66 3.59
N TYR A 541 -18.79 11.84 2.93
CA TYR A 541 -19.40 13.16 2.73
C TYR A 541 -19.89 13.84 4.01
N ARG A 542 -19.96 13.14 5.14
CA ARG A 542 -20.51 13.66 6.40
C ARG A 542 -19.53 13.66 7.58
N SER A 543 -18.32 13.14 7.40
CA SER A 543 -17.32 12.96 8.45
C SER A 543 -15.95 13.40 7.97
N SER A 544 -15.20 14.08 8.85
CA SER A 544 -13.75 14.30 8.68
C SER A 544 -13.00 12.97 8.61
N MET A 545 -12.53 12.61 7.42
CA MET A 545 -11.68 11.45 7.13
C MET A 545 -10.78 11.79 5.93
N ASP A 546 -9.76 10.98 5.65
CA ASP A 546 -8.95 11.15 4.43
C ASP A 546 -9.81 11.16 3.17
N THR A 547 -9.37 11.87 2.14
CA THR A 547 -10.09 11.90 0.86
C THR A 547 -10.29 10.49 0.27
N PHE A 548 -11.17 10.37 -0.73
CA PHE A 548 -11.37 9.10 -1.40
C PHE A 548 -10.05 8.61 -2.01
N TYR A 549 -9.73 7.37 -1.70
CA TYR A 549 -8.55 6.71 -2.19
C TYR A 549 -8.87 5.25 -2.46
N PHE A 550 -8.15 4.64 -3.40
CA PHE A 550 -8.39 3.27 -3.85
C PHE A 550 -8.40 2.27 -2.67
N ARG A 551 -7.57 2.51 -1.64
CA ARG A 551 -7.44 1.65 -0.45
C ARG A 551 -8.77 1.41 0.26
N PHE A 552 -9.64 2.41 0.31
CA PHE A 552 -10.91 2.31 1.01
C PHE A 552 -11.94 1.48 0.25
N PHE A 553 -11.79 1.36 -1.06
CA PHE A 553 -12.69 0.65 -1.95
C PHE A 553 -12.28 -0.80 -2.18
N ALA A 554 -10.98 -1.09 -2.16
CA ALA A 554 -10.45 -2.43 -2.41
C ALA A 554 -11.11 -3.55 -1.59
N PRO A 555 -11.45 -3.40 -0.29
CA PRO A 555 -12.21 -4.42 0.45
C PRO A 555 -13.54 -4.82 -0.20
N ALA A 556 -14.31 -3.84 -0.67
CA ALA A 556 -15.55 -4.08 -1.38
C ALA A 556 -15.30 -4.62 -2.80
N THR A 557 -14.28 -4.11 -3.49
CA THR A 557 -13.87 -4.55 -4.82
C THR A 557 -13.58 -6.06 -4.83
N VAL A 558 -12.82 -6.56 -3.85
CA VAL A 558 -12.50 -8.00 -3.73
C VAL A 558 -13.77 -8.85 -3.62
N LEU A 559 -14.72 -8.47 -2.77
CA LEU A 559 -15.98 -9.20 -2.61
C LEU A 559 -16.85 -9.13 -3.88
N LEU A 560 -16.91 -7.96 -4.51
CA LEU A 560 -17.64 -7.74 -5.76
C LEU A 560 -17.11 -8.65 -6.87
N VAL A 561 -15.79 -8.66 -7.07
CA VAL A 561 -15.12 -9.52 -8.06
C VAL A 561 -15.42 -10.99 -7.77
N MET A 562 -15.30 -11.44 -6.53
CA MET A 562 -15.64 -12.82 -6.16
C MET A 562 -17.09 -13.19 -6.50
N GLY A 563 -18.04 -12.29 -6.18
CA GLY A 563 -19.46 -12.51 -6.48
C GLY A 563 -19.74 -12.57 -7.98
N LEU A 564 -19.12 -11.67 -8.77
CA LEU A 564 -19.25 -11.64 -10.23
C LEU A 564 -18.62 -12.86 -10.89
N VAL A 565 -17.42 -13.26 -10.47
CA VAL A 565 -16.76 -14.50 -10.91
C VAL A 565 -17.68 -15.69 -10.70
N GLY A 566 -18.33 -15.79 -9.54
CA GLY A 566 -19.29 -16.85 -9.27
C GLY A 566 -20.52 -16.82 -10.19
N ILE A 567 -21.03 -15.63 -10.55
CA ILE A 567 -22.10 -15.49 -11.55
C ILE A 567 -21.64 -16.00 -12.92
N PHE A 568 -20.47 -15.58 -13.41
CA PHE A 568 -19.96 -16.00 -14.72
C PHE A 568 -19.72 -17.51 -14.80
N ILE A 569 -19.16 -18.11 -13.75
CA ILE A 569 -18.92 -19.56 -13.69
C ILE A 569 -20.23 -20.34 -13.77
N HIS A 570 -21.28 -19.87 -13.08
CA HIS A 570 -22.57 -20.57 -13.07
C HIS A 570 -23.37 -20.37 -14.37
N ASN A 571 -23.07 -19.35 -15.18
CA ASN A 571 -23.89 -18.94 -16.33
C ASN A 571 -23.30 -19.19 -17.72
N GLY A 572 -22.16 -19.88 -17.87
CA GLY A 572 -21.76 -20.32 -19.22
C GLY A 572 -20.27 -20.42 -19.53
N LEU A 573 -19.38 -20.33 -18.54
CA LEU A 573 -17.98 -20.67 -18.78
C LEU A 573 -17.84 -22.18 -19.05
N ASP A 574 -17.61 -22.53 -20.33
CA ASP A 574 -17.31 -23.89 -20.76
C ASP A 574 -16.12 -24.45 -19.96
N LYS A 575 -16.26 -25.68 -19.45
CA LYS A 575 -15.23 -26.39 -18.68
C LYS A 575 -13.91 -26.43 -19.47
N ARG A 576 -13.93 -26.55 -20.79
CA ARG A 576 -12.71 -26.55 -21.62
C ARG A 576 -12.00 -25.20 -21.57
N ARG A 577 -12.73 -24.10 -21.73
CA ARG A 577 -12.19 -22.73 -21.66
C ARG A 577 -11.65 -22.43 -20.26
N LEU A 578 -12.36 -22.86 -19.22
CA LEU A 578 -11.93 -22.71 -17.84
C LEU A 578 -10.61 -23.46 -17.55
N ARG A 579 -10.42 -24.65 -18.13
CA ARG A 579 -9.15 -25.39 -18.02
C ARG A 579 -8.01 -24.69 -18.76
N ILE A 580 -8.26 -24.16 -19.96
CA ILE A 580 -7.26 -23.38 -20.71
C ILE A 580 -6.86 -22.15 -19.91
N PHE A 581 -7.84 -21.42 -19.37
CA PHE A 581 -7.60 -20.26 -18.52
C PHE A 581 -6.80 -20.62 -17.27
N GLY A 582 -7.12 -21.75 -16.61
CA GLY A 582 -6.34 -22.25 -15.47
C GLY A 582 -4.89 -22.60 -15.83
N ALA A 583 -4.67 -23.26 -16.97
CA ALA A 583 -3.32 -23.59 -17.46
C ALA A 583 -2.50 -22.34 -17.82
N LEU A 584 -3.13 -21.31 -18.38
CA LEU A 584 -2.47 -20.03 -18.63
C LEU A 584 -2.17 -19.30 -17.32
N SER A 585 -3.12 -19.29 -16.38
CA SER A 585 -2.96 -18.62 -15.08
C SER A 585 -1.82 -19.23 -14.28
N ILE A 586 -1.71 -20.57 -14.22
CA ILE A 586 -0.59 -21.22 -13.52
C ILE A 586 0.75 -20.93 -14.21
N GLY A 587 0.77 -20.87 -15.55
CA GLY A 587 1.95 -20.46 -16.31
C GLY A 587 2.41 -19.05 -15.94
N ILE A 588 1.47 -18.09 -15.85
CA ILE A 588 1.75 -16.72 -15.42
C ILE A 588 2.31 -16.70 -13.99
N VAL A 589 1.68 -17.42 -13.06
CA VAL A 589 2.17 -17.51 -11.66
C VAL A 589 3.60 -18.07 -11.60
N ILE A 590 3.91 -19.11 -12.37
CA ILE A 590 5.26 -19.68 -12.45
C ILE A 590 6.25 -18.67 -13.04
N ILE A 591 5.89 -17.96 -14.10
CA ILE A 591 6.75 -16.92 -14.69
C ILE A 591 7.03 -15.82 -13.66
N SER A 592 6.01 -15.37 -12.93
CA SER A 592 6.17 -14.39 -11.85
C SER A 592 7.10 -14.92 -10.75
N LEU A 593 6.98 -16.18 -10.36
CA LEU A 593 7.90 -16.81 -9.39
C LEU A 593 9.34 -16.88 -9.90
N VAL A 594 9.54 -17.25 -11.17
CA VAL A 594 10.88 -17.28 -11.78
C VAL A 594 11.47 -15.87 -11.82
N GLY A 595 10.69 -14.86 -12.22
CA GLY A 595 11.12 -13.47 -12.21
C GLY A 595 11.52 -12.98 -10.82
N LEU A 596 10.76 -13.34 -9.78
CA LEU A 596 11.11 -13.05 -8.39
C LEU A 596 12.37 -13.79 -7.94
N SER A 597 12.54 -15.06 -8.31
CA SER A 597 13.71 -15.87 -7.95
C SER A 597 15.01 -15.32 -8.55
N GLY A 598 14.96 -14.76 -9.77
CA GLY A 598 16.12 -14.09 -10.38
C GLY A 598 16.52 -12.83 -9.63
N LYS A 599 15.56 -12.13 -9.00
CA LYS A 599 15.84 -10.98 -8.12
C LYS A 599 16.31 -11.43 -6.74
N ALA A 600 15.83 -12.55 -6.23
CA ALA A 600 16.16 -13.05 -4.90
C ALA A 600 17.66 -13.26 -4.66
N GLN A 601 18.43 -13.58 -5.71
CA GLN A 601 19.89 -13.68 -5.60
C GLN A 601 20.53 -12.34 -5.20
N LYS A 602 20.00 -11.21 -5.68
CA LYS A 602 20.46 -9.87 -5.32
C LYS A 602 20.08 -9.47 -3.89
N TRP A 603 18.95 -9.98 -3.38
CA TRP A 603 18.47 -9.64 -2.03
C TRP A 603 19.44 -10.06 -0.92
N SER A 604 20.25 -11.09 -1.16
CA SER A 604 21.23 -11.59 -0.17
C SER A 604 22.57 -10.85 -0.20
N SER A 605 22.86 -10.10 -1.26
CA SER A 605 24.16 -9.46 -1.48
C SER A 605 24.15 -7.95 -1.25
N GLU A 606 22.98 -7.33 -1.17
CA GLU A 606 22.78 -5.88 -1.03
C GLU A 606 22.04 -5.58 0.28
N GLN A 607 22.35 -4.44 0.91
CA GLN A 607 21.55 -3.96 2.05
C GLN A 607 20.12 -3.70 1.59
N THR A 608 19.14 -4.13 2.38
CA THR A 608 17.73 -3.91 2.04
C THR A 608 17.32 -2.46 2.32
N ALA A 609 16.26 -1.97 1.66
CA ALA A 609 15.73 -0.64 1.96
C ALA A 609 15.34 -0.47 3.43
N TYR A 610 14.83 -1.54 4.05
CA TYR A 610 14.55 -1.57 5.48
C TYR A 610 15.82 -1.36 6.31
N ASP A 611 16.90 -2.10 6.03
CA ASP A 611 18.17 -1.99 6.77
C ASP A 611 18.76 -0.59 6.68
N ILE A 612 18.70 0.03 5.49
CA ILE A 612 19.18 1.40 5.26
C ILE A 612 18.40 2.39 6.13
N ILE A 613 17.07 2.32 6.10
CA ILE A 613 16.20 3.25 6.84
C ILE A 613 16.30 3.03 8.36
N THR A 614 16.41 1.79 8.84
CA THR A 614 16.63 1.56 10.27
C THR A 614 18.00 2.04 10.71
N GLY A 615 19.03 1.92 9.86
CA GLY A 615 20.35 2.50 10.13
C GLY A 615 20.30 4.02 10.26
N THR A 616 19.46 4.69 9.46
CA THR A 616 19.17 6.12 9.61
C THR A 616 18.56 6.44 10.97
N TRP A 617 17.53 5.69 11.37
CA TRP A 617 16.89 5.92 12.66
C TRP A 617 17.86 5.64 13.81
N ASP A 618 18.67 4.58 13.74
CA ASP A 618 19.69 4.29 14.75
C ASP A 618 20.67 5.46 14.92
N HIS A 619 21.08 6.10 13.82
CA HIS A 619 21.93 7.29 13.86
C HIS A 619 21.20 8.51 14.46
N GLN A 620 20.01 8.84 13.96
CA GLN A 620 19.21 9.97 14.44
C GLN A 620 18.87 9.89 15.92
N TYR A 621 18.69 8.67 16.44
CA TYR A 621 18.35 8.42 17.83
C TYR A 621 19.56 8.07 18.72
N ALA A 622 20.79 8.09 18.19
CA ALA A 622 21.99 7.66 18.91
C ALA A 622 22.23 8.46 20.19
N GLU A 623 22.02 9.78 20.11
CA GLU A 623 22.19 10.73 21.22
C GLU A 623 20.95 10.82 22.13
N ILE A 624 19.81 10.25 21.71
CA ILE A 624 18.53 10.39 22.42
C ILE A 624 18.41 9.29 23.50
N PRO A 625 18.47 9.65 24.80
CA PRO A 625 18.39 8.66 25.87
C PRO A 625 17.03 7.96 25.90
N TYR A 626 16.98 6.84 26.60
CA TYR A 626 15.72 6.13 26.83
C TYR A 626 14.72 7.01 27.60
N LYS A 627 13.43 6.94 27.24
CA LYS A 627 12.34 7.73 27.85
C LYS A 627 12.58 9.24 27.79
N SER A 628 12.75 9.75 26.58
CA SER A 628 12.97 11.17 26.35
C SER A 628 11.77 11.80 25.64
N VAL A 629 11.51 13.08 25.95
CA VAL A 629 10.67 13.92 25.11
C VAL A 629 11.58 14.78 24.22
N ILE A 630 11.24 14.89 22.94
CA ILE A 630 11.95 15.76 22.01
C ILE A 630 11.03 16.92 21.66
N ILE A 631 11.44 18.14 22.02
CA ILE A 631 10.73 19.36 21.67
C ILE A 631 10.87 19.60 20.17
N TRP A 632 9.73 19.78 19.49
CA TRP A 632 9.64 19.98 18.03
C TRP A 632 10.38 18.90 17.24
N ASN A 633 10.04 17.65 17.55
CA ASN A 633 10.64 16.50 16.89
C ASN A 633 10.45 16.58 15.36
N SER A 634 11.57 16.79 14.66
CA SER A 634 11.65 16.84 13.20
C SER A 634 12.22 15.54 12.59
N MET A 635 12.38 14.49 13.39
CA MET A 635 12.76 13.17 12.89
C MET A 635 11.63 12.53 12.10
N ASP A 636 12.00 11.53 11.31
CA ASP A 636 11.07 10.76 10.49
C ASP A 636 9.95 10.15 11.34
N TYR A 637 8.70 10.56 11.13
CA TYR A 637 7.55 10.05 11.87
C TYR A 637 7.39 8.52 11.75
N ARG A 638 7.93 7.92 10.68
CA ARG A 638 7.91 6.45 10.48
C ARG A 638 8.77 5.71 11.50
N SER A 639 9.57 6.42 12.28
CA SER A 639 10.43 5.86 13.32
C SER A 639 9.76 5.83 14.70
N THR A 640 8.56 6.37 14.90
CA THR A 640 8.03 6.50 16.26
C THR A 640 7.60 5.16 16.87
N TRP A 641 7.17 4.19 16.06
CA TRP A 641 7.02 2.80 16.51
C TRP A 641 8.36 2.12 16.80
N TYR A 642 9.46 2.58 16.19
CA TYR A 642 10.82 2.05 16.34
C TYR A 642 11.47 2.50 17.66
N ARG A 643 11.24 3.77 18.04
CA ARG A 643 11.55 4.33 19.37
C ARG A 643 10.26 4.71 20.13
N PRO A 644 9.46 3.72 20.57
CA PRO A 644 8.17 3.98 21.22
C PRO A 644 8.32 4.59 22.63
N ASP A 645 9.54 4.59 23.17
CA ASP A 645 9.93 5.26 24.40
C ASP A 645 10.14 6.77 24.24
N VAL A 646 10.24 7.26 23.00
CA VAL A 646 10.40 8.69 22.70
C VAL A 646 9.04 9.34 22.45
N TYR A 647 8.83 10.49 23.09
CA TYR A 647 7.63 11.31 22.96
C TYR A 647 7.91 12.59 22.17
N SER A 648 6.97 13.02 21.34
CA SER A 648 7.07 14.29 20.62
C SER A 648 6.45 15.40 21.46
N GLY A 649 7.27 16.36 21.90
CA GLY A 649 6.84 17.47 22.74
C GLY A 649 6.73 18.78 21.97
N GLU A 650 5.93 19.68 22.53
CA GLU A 650 5.82 21.09 22.14
C GLU A 650 6.25 22.00 23.29
N LEU A 651 6.80 23.17 22.93
CA LEU A 651 7.13 24.27 23.82
C LEU A 651 6.26 25.49 23.44
N PHE A 652 5.60 26.10 24.42
CA PHE A 652 4.74 27.28 24.19
C PHE A 652 5.37 28.54 24.80
N GLY A 653 5.00 29.71 24.28
CA GLY A 653 5.60 30.99 24.70
C GLY A 653 5.36 31.38 26.17
N ASP A 654 4.34 30.80 26.82
CA ASP A 654 4.04 31.02 28.23
C ASP A 654 4.61 29.92 29.15
N ASP A 655 5.39 28.98 28.62
CA ASP A 655 6.00 27.93 29.43
C ASP A 655 7.14 28.48 30.32
N THR A 656 7.19 27.92 31.53
CA THR A 656 8.32 28.01 32.47
C THR A 656 8.98 26.63 32.57
N TRP A 657 10.19 26.55 33.11
CA TRP A 657 10.83 25.24 33.31
C TRP A 657 9.97 24.28 34.16
N ASP A 658 9.27 24.82 35.17
CA ASP A 658 8.40 24.03 36.04
C ASP A 658 7.15 23.53 35.28
N SER A 659 6.51 24.37 34.46
CA SER A 659 5.34 23.94 33.67
C SER A 659 5.72 22.90 32.61
N LEU A 660 6.87 23.09 31.95
CA LEU A 660 7.39 22.16 30.95
C LEU A 660 7.76 20.81 31.60
N SER A 661 8.49 20.85 32.72
CA SER A 661 8.89 19.65 33.48
C SER A 661 7.67 18.91 34.04
N ALA A 662 6.64 19.63 34.48
CA ALA A 662 5.41 19.02 34.94
C ALA A 662 4.65 18.33 33.79
N ARG A 663 4.54 18.99 32.62
CA ARG A 663 3.88 18.45 31.42
C ARG A 663 4.54 17.17 30.94
N TYR A 664 5.87 17.12 30.93
CA TYR A 664 6.63 15.96 30.44
C TYR A 664 7.24 15.10 31.55
N SER A 665 6.67 15.15 32.75
CA SER A 665 7.14 14.41 33.94
C SER A 665 7.21 12.89 33.80
N ALA A 666 6.57 12.32 32.78
CA ALA A 666 6.68 10.89 32.44
C ALA A 666 8.02 10.54 31.76
N SER A 667 8.62 11.50 31.06
CA SER A 667 9.94 11.38 30.43
C SER A 667 11.03 11.68 31.46
N THR A 668 12.16 10.97 31.38
CA THR A 668 13.33 11.22 32.23
C THR A 668 14.20 12.36 31.69
N ASN A 669 14.12 12.65 30.40
CA ASN A 669 14.92 13.67 29.74
C ASN A 669 14.05 14.54 28.83
N ILE A 670 14.41 15.82 28.73
CA ILE A 670 13.86 16.76 27.76
C ILE A 670 15.00 17.12 26.80
N CYS A 671 14.82 16.80 25.53
CA CYS A 671 15.77 17.02 24.46
C CYS A 671 15.23 18.09 23.49
N ILE A 672 16.13 18.90 22.94
CA ILE A 672 15.83 19.91 21.93
C ILE A 672 17.06 20.02 21.03
N LYS A 673 16.90 20.25 19.72
CA LYS A 673 18.06 20.46 18.86
C LYS A 673 18.85 21.67 19.32
N LYS A 674 20.18 21.56 19.27
CA LYS A 674 21.09 22.64 19.70
C LYS A 674 20.86 23.93 18.93
N GLU A 675 20.56 23.84 17.64
CA GLU A 675 20.24 24.98 16.76
C GLU A 675 18.96 25.68 17.21
N ASP A 676 17.90 24.91 17.47
CA ASP A 676 16.61 25.45 17.91
C ASP A 676 16.77 26.13 19.29
N ALA A 677 17.50 25.51 20.22
CA ALA A 677 17.79 26.09 21.52
C ALA A 677 18.55 27.42 21.42
N LYS A 678 19.52 27.54 20.52
CA LYS A 678 20.26 28.80 20.26
C LYS A 678 19.32 29.89 19.73
N VAL A 679 18.47 29.57 18.77
CA VAL A 679 17.49 30.53 18.21
C VAL A 679 16.57 31.07 19.30
N LEU A 680 16.10 30.23 20.23
CA LEU A 680 15.26 30.66 21.35
C LEU A 680 16.01 31.56 22.34
N ILE A 681 17.29 31.26 22.61
CA ILE A 681 18.15 32.09 23.47
C ILE A 681 18.35 33.48 22.85
N ASP A 682 18.57 33.53 21.53
CA ASP A 682 18.81 34.78 20.80
C ASP A 682 17.54 35.61 20.65
N SER A 683 16.37 34.97 20.51
CA SER A 683 15.09 35.67 20.39
C SER A 683 14.65 36.30 21.72
N GLY A 684 14.92 35.64 22.85
CA GLY A 684 14.55 36.13 24.18
C GLY A 684 13.04 36.12 24.44
N ASP A 685 12.25 35.43 23.60
CA ASP A 685 10.79 35.43 23.67
C ASP A 685 10.20 34.47 24.72
N TYR A 686 11.05 33.68 25.39
CA TYR A 686 10.67 32.65 26.36
C TYR A 686 11.17 32.98 27.77
N ASP A 687 10.56 32.35 28.78
CA ASP A 687 10.91 32.59 30.19
C ASP A 687 12.38 32.28 30.50
N GLU A 688 13.01 33.12 31.33
CA GLU A 688 14.42 33.01 31.71
C GLU A 688 14.78 31.67 32.38
N SER A 689 13.83 31.01 33.05
CA SER A 689 14.06 29.68 33.63
C SER A 689 14.34 28.62 32.57
N ILE A 690 13.73 28.73 31.39
CA ILE A 690 13.95 27.83 30.25
C ILE A 690 15.25 28.21 29.53
N LEU A 691 15.42 29.50 29.21
CA LEU A 691 16.61 29.99 28.53
C LEU A 691 17.89 29.71 29.33
N GLY A 692 17.83 29.84 30.67
CA GLY A 692 18.92 29.48 31.57
C GLY A 692 19.32 28.00 31.47
N ARG A 693 18.34 27.09 31.40
CA ARG A 693 18.58 25.65 31.22
C ARG A 693 19.19 25.31 29.87
N PHE A 694 18.73 25.94 28.80
CA PHE A 694 19.32 25.74 27.47
C PHE A 694 20.75 26.25 27.39
N LYS A 695 21.07 27.39 28.02
CA LYS A 695 22.46 27.89 28.14
C LYS A 695 23.35 26.91 28.90
N GLU A 696 22.87 26.38 30.03
CA GLU A 696 23.59 25.35 30.80
C GLU A 696 23.85 24.09 29.96
N ALA A 697 22.82 23.60 29.26
CA ALA A 697 22.90 22.41 28.43
C ALA A 697 23.91 22.58 27.28
N ILE A 698 23.84 23.68 26.53
CA ILE A 698 24.77 23.99 25.42
C ILE A 698 26.21 24.12 25.94
N ALA A 699 26.41 24.73 27.11
CA ALA A 699 27.74 24.84 27.70
C ALA A 699 28.31 23.48 28.13
N SER A 700 27.44 22.51 28.45
CA SER A 700 27.82 21.17 28.87
C SER A 700 28.04 20.17 27.72
N SER A 701 27.47 20.41 26.54
CA SER A 701 27.47 19.45 25.42
C SER A 701 28.68 19.53 24.48
N GLY A 702 29.68 20.38 24.75
CA GLY A 702 30.87 20.51 23.90
C GLY A 702 30.54 20.92 22.46
N ASP A 703 31.56 21.01 21.58
CA ASP A 703 31.37 21.41 20.18
C ASP A 703 30.90 20.24 19.27
N GLU A 704 30.93 19.00 19.73
CA GLU A 704 30.65 17.80 18.92
C GLU A 704 29.21 17.23 19.03
N ASP A 705 28.45 17.53 20.09
CA ASP A 705 27.05 17.05 20.22
C ASP A 705 26.07 18.04 19.57
N ASN A 706 25.14 17.50 18.77
CA ASN A 706 24.12 18.26 18.02
C ASN A 706 22.77 18.35 18.75
N THR A 707 22.60 17.63 19.87
CA THR A 707 21.34 17.55 20.62
C THR A 707 21.44 17.92 22.10
#